data_AF-A0A1R2C6H8-F1
#
_entry.id   AF-A0A1R2C6H8-F1
#
_cell.length_a   1.000
_cell.length_b   1.000
_cell.length_c   1.000
_cell.angle_alpha   90.00
_cell.angle_beta   90.00
_cell.angle_gamma   90.00
#
_symmetry.space_group_name_H-M   'P 1'
#
loop_
_entity.id
_entity.type
_entity.pdbx_description
1 polymer ?
#
loop_
_entity_poly.entity_id
_entity_poly.type
_entity_poly.pdbx_seq_one_letter_code
_entity_poly.pdbx_strand_id
1 'polypeptide(L)'
;MWLLFILSSTALASTCPKYTCSSSSTTESECQAYSNSTGIQTYTLTPCEYGLTCPYTTGKNENCQNSALVNSRFPGDYCSQNFECMSGTCKSNICQGIALGGNCTSSSLVESGLYCNEDGKAVALLEAGNNCDHFYECDYGLTCDIGVCVKMFSLANGELTDEIWPQGMAPSCQTAFAVSFNESFWKCTNAPVSVNTSLTPCPASGKCTAHDGVNTKACACGLDGNSYCPLFEGDAPVLDLVYNWKNLITNYIKANPCNTMNRWGYACFAAPLGTSFNTQAAYYNFTIYSSQYLNNDWVRSLTAPPCANSTILINYTNSEQQLNNALNEITQCPVYSCTNFTSDWGANQCISFNQDIYAYSLSTILEVNPCKNNTTYCPPNSSTNSTCTANPTPSLRNPGEFCTTGTQCESLKCENARCTGVANGGSCAKNECAVGYWCNSTSLCEPFVTTGECSADTQCNTYSVCVNHTCVEMFSLDLGMTTVIETKGNYGYAPSCKSGFGVLSGDVAKCTTAPVSPQNKVGSLCQSGSLCMDSTNTYSKKCVCGYDGKGRCPTFEGDVWLVNAINNFNNITKSKVECYYATGLSSLCVMFNETVLTNYYHFYTNLTQYENSASLANNDYCIKTVYNQEYWTAYDYINPKKKHDSSGFALGFAALALISFSF
;
A
#
# COMPACT_ATOMS: atom_id res chain seq x y z
N MET A 1 15.87 -40.54 63.16
CA MET A 1 15.81 -39.13 62.72
C MET A 1 16.83 -38.94 61.61
N TRP A 2 16.41 -39.20 60.36
CA TRP A 2 17.16 -38.86 59.15
C TRP A 2 16.11 -38.39 58.15
N LEU A 3 16.10 -37.09 57.87
CA LEU A 3 15.19 -36.43 56.93
C LEU A 3 15.68 -36.70 55.50
N LEU A 4 14.82 -37.30 54.67
CA LEU A 4 14.95 -37.28 53.22
C LEU A 4 14.62 -35.86 52.71
N PHE A 5 15.59 -35.21 52.08
CA PHE A 5 15.36 -34.02 51.26
C PHE A 5 14.86 -34.48 49.89
N ILE A 6 13.57 -34.29 49.63
CA ILE A 6 12.97 -34.42 48.31
C ILE A 6 13.31 -33.14 47.55
N LEU A 7 14.30 -33.20 46.66
CA LEU A 7 14.53 -32.19 45.63
C LEU A 7 13.43 -32.33 44.58
N SER A 8 12.34 -31.60 44.76
CA SER A 8 11.37 -31.33 43.70
C SER A 8 12.05 -30.48 42.64
N SER A 9 12.50 -31.11 41.56
CA SER A 9 12.86 -30.46 40.31
C SER A 9 11.60 -29.86 39.68
N THR A 10 11.26 -28.63 40.07
CA THR A 10 10.27 -27.84 39.34
C THR A 10 10.85 -27.59 37.95
N ALA A 11 10.32 -28.28 36.94
CA ALA A 11 10.55 -27.92 35.55
C ALA A 11 10.16 -26.45 35.40
N LEU A 12 11.12 -25.60 35.05
CA LEU A 12 10.87 -24.21 34.73
C LEU A 12 9.87 -24.20 33.58
N ALA A 13 8.65 -23.73 33.85
CA ALA A 13 7.69 -23.40 32.81
C ALA A 13 8.40 -22.47 31.82
N SER A 14 8.37 -22.81 30.53
CA SER A 14 8.97 -21.99 29.49
C SER A 14 8.39 -20.57 29.55
N THR A 15 9.19 -19.58 29.96
CA THR A 15 8.77 -18.20 30.00
C THR A 15 8.70 -17.67 28.57
N CYS A 16 7.49 -17.54 28.05
CA CYS A 16 7.29 -17.02 26.70
C CYS A 16 7.43 -15.50 26.65
N PRO A 17 8.03 -14.96 25.59
CA PRO A 17 8.11 -13.52 25.38
C PRO A 17 6.72 -12.92 25.23
N LYS A 18 6.51 -11.73 25.79
CA LYS A 18 5.25 -11.01 25.71
C LYS A 18 5.37 -9.82 24.76
N TYR A 19 4.38 -9.66 23.89
CA TYR A 19 4.35 -8.59 22.90
C TYR A 19 3.17 -7.65 23.14
N THR A 20 3.42 -6.36 23.02
CA THR A 20 2.39 -5.33 23.18
C THR A 20 2.57 -4.26 22.11
N CYS A 21 1.48 -3.61 21.70
CA CYS A 21 1.55 -2.50 20.76
C CYS A 21 1.93 -1.21 21.47
N SER A 22 2.74 -0.38 20.81
CA SER A 22 2.92 1.00 21.23
C SER A 22 1.63 1.82 21.01
N SER A 23 1.60 3.03 21.56
CA SER A 23 0.51 3.97 21.31
C SER A 23 0.51 4.55 19.90
N SER A 24 1.64 4.47 19.20
CA SER A 24 1.82 4.98 17.84
C SER A 24 1.35 3.95 16.82
N SER A 25 0.66 4.38 15.76
CA SER A 25 0.17 3.48 14.73
C SER A 25 1.26 3.02 13.75
N THR A 26 2.29 3.85 13.53
CA THR A 26 3.43 3.61 12.63
C THR A 26 4.68 4.37 13.12
N THR A 27 5.87 4.07 12.57
CA THR A 27 7.14 4.76 12.84
C THR A 27 8.14 4.60 11.68
N GLU A 28 9.01 5.60 11.45
CA GLU A 28 10.23 5.48 10.62
C GLU A 28 11.45 4.97 11.41
N SER A 29 11.34 4.87 12.73
CA SER A 29 12.47 4.65 13.65
C SER A 29 12.40 3.30 14.38
N GLU A 30 12.38 3.28 15.71
CA GLU A 30 12.36 2.03 16.48
C GLU A 30 11.03 1.31 16.32
N CYS A 31 11.04 0.18 15.62
CA CYS A 31 9.88 -0.68 15.39
C CYS A 31 9.72 -1.76 16.46
N GLN A 32 10.80 -2.06 17.18
CA GLN A 32 10.81 -3.04 18.27
C GLN A 32 11.64 -2.50 19.42
N ALA A 33 10.99 -2.28 20.56
CA ALA A 33 11.68 -2.01 21.82
C ALA A 33 11.71 -3.27 22.68
N TYR A 34 12.90 -3.70 23.10
CA TYR A 34 13.10 -4.89 23.92
C TYR A 34 13.42 -4.52 25.38
N SER A 35 12.84 -5.27 26.31
CA SER A 35 13.20 -5.25 27.72
C SER A 35 13.17 -6.65 28.32
N ASN A 36 14.05 -6.89 29.28
CA ASN A 36 14.09 -8.11 30.09
C ASN A 36 14.33 -7.79 31.58
N SER A 37 13.86 -6.63 32.04
CA SER A 37 14.10 -6.14 33.40
C SER A 37 13.45 -7.01 34.50
N THR A 38 12.45 -7.82 34.14
CA THR A 38 11.70 -8.69 35.06
C THR A 38 12.08 -10.17 34.94
N GLY A 39 13.07 -10.51 34.10
CA GLY A 39 13.39 -11.90 33.74
C GLY A 39 12.42 -12.53 32.73
N ILE A 40 11.42 -11.76 32.26
CA ILE A 40 10.55 -12.10 31.14
C ILE A 40 10.89 -11.16 29.99
N GLN A 41 11.12 -11.72 28.81
CA GLN A 41 11.33 -10.93 27.60
C GLN A 41 10.03 -10.23 27.21
N THR A 42 10.06 -8.90 27.12
CA THR A 42 8.94 -8.08 26.69
C THR A 42 9.34 -7.26 25.48
N TYR A 43 8.46 -7.20 24.49
CA TYR A 43 8.65 -6.45 23.26
C TYR A 43 7.49 -5.46 23.08
N THR A 44 7.81 -4.20 22.86
CA THR A 44 6.84 -3.20 22.41
C THR A 44 7.02 -2.99 20.92
N LEU A 45 5.98 -3.29 20.14
CA LEU A 45 6.01 -3.25 18.68
C LEU A 45 5.32 -1.99 18.18
N THR A 46 5.97 -1.31 17.24
CA THR A 46 5.39 -0.24 16.44
C THR A 46 5.56 -0.61 14.97
N PRO A 47 4.49 -0.75 14.19
CA PRO A 47 4.60 -1.01 12.76
C PRO A 47 5.48 0.01 12.07
N CYS A 48 6.30 -0.43 11.12
CA CYS A 48 7.03 0.51 10.29
C CYS A 48 6.07 1.25 9.37
N GLU A 49 6.43 2.47 9.00
CA GLU A 49 5.81 3.16 7.88
C GLU A 49 5.99 2.35 6.60
N TYR A 50 5.01 2.46 5.70
CA TYR A 50 4.98 1.67 4.48
C TYR A 50 6.23 1.92 3.63
N GLY A 51 6.84 0.85 3.11
CA GLY A 51 8.13 0.89 2.40
C GLY A 51 9.33 0.60 3.30
N LEU A 52 9.17 0.62 4.63
CA LEU A 52 10.17 0.18 5.58
C LEU A 52 9.76 -1.16 6.22
N THR A 53 10.73 -2.01 6.49
CA THR A 53 10.55 -3.29 7.18
C THR A 53 11.22 -3.27 8.54
N CYS A 54 10.64 -3.97 9.51
CA CYS A 54 11.23 -4.21 10.81
C CYS A 54 12.01 -5.53 10.77
N PRO A 55 13.36 -5.52 10.85
CA PRO A 55 14.16 -6.74 10.86
C PRO A 55 14.06 -7.40 12.23
N TYR A 56 12.98 -8.14 12.48
CA TYR A 56 12.71 -8.77 13.77
C TYR A 56 13.91 -9.63 14.25
N THR A 57 14.49 -9.25 15.39
CA THR A 57 15.52 -10.05 16.07
C THR A 57 15.15 -10.26 17.53
N THR A 58 15.18 -11.50 17.98
CA THR A 58 14.93 -11.83 19.39
C THR A 58 16.01 -11.21 20.30
N GLY A 59 15.60 -10.56 21.37
CA GLY A 59 16.47 -10.06 22.43
C GLY A 59 17.15 -8.71 22.15
N LYS A 60 16.68 -7.95 21.16
CA LYS A 60 17.27 -6.66 20.75
C LYS A 60 16.22 -5.61 20.44
N ASN A 61 16.62 -4.35 20.45
CA ASN A 61 15.83 -3.29 19.84
C ASN A 61 16.09 -3.30 18.33
N GLU A 62 15.06 -2.99 17.54
CA GLU A 62 15.18 -2.92 16.08
C GLU A 62 14.57 -1.63 15.54
N ASN A 63 15.19 -1.13 14.47
CA ASN A 63 14.73 0.05 13.74
C ASN A 63 14.19 -0.35 12.37
N CYS A 64 13.25 0.44 11.86
CA CYS A 64 12.77 0.35 10.49
C CYS A 64 13.90 0.57 9.48
N GLN A 65 13.93 -0.26 8.45
CA GLN A 65 14.96 -0.24 7.40
C GLN A 65 14.31 -0.44 6.03
N ASN A 66 14.92 0.09 4.97
CA ASN A 66 14.44 -0.13 3.60
C ASN A 66 14.58 -1.61 3.22
N SER A 67 13.49 -2.23 2.75
CA SER A 67 13.42 -3.66 2.44
C SER A 67 14.45 -4.11 1.40
N ALA A 68 14.75 -3.26 0.41
CA ALA A 68 15.68 -3.54 -0.67
C ALA A 68 17.14 -3.70 -0.19
N LEU A 69 17.49 -3.15 0.98
CA LEU A 69 18.82 -3.26 1.58
C LEU A 69 19.00 -4.51 2.44
N VAL A 70 17.91 -5.20 2.79
CA VAL A 70 17.95 -6.30 3.76
C VAL A 70 18.20 -7.66 3.10
N ASN A 71 17.80 -7.85 1.83
CA ASN A 71 17.82 -9.18 1.19
C ASN A 71 18.43 -9.14 -0.21
N SER A 72 19.68 -9.60 -0.34
CA SER A 72 20.24 -9.93 -1.66
C SER A 72 19.50 -11.14 -2.25
N ARG A 73 19.11 -11.05 -3.52
CA ARG A 73 18.30 -12.01 -4.27
C ARG A 73 19.16 -12.98 -5.06
N PHE A 74 18.66 -14.19 -5.20
CA PHE A 74 19.37 -15.26 -5.89
C PHE A 74 19.15 -15.17 -7.40
N PRO A 75 20.07 -15.69 -8.22
CA PRO A 75 19.81 -15.88 -9.63
C PRO A 75 18.48 -16.60 -9.89
N GLY A 76 17.70 -16.12 -10.85
CA GLY A 76 16.34 -16.59 -11.12
C GLY A 76 15.24 -15.88 -10.31
N ASP A 77 15.56 -15.18 -9.22
CA ASP A 77 14.59 -14.37 -8.49
C ASP A 77 14.21 -13.10 -9.26
N TYR A 78 12.98 -12.61 -9.00
CA TYR A 78 12.54 -11.30 -9.48
C TYR A 78 13.43 -10.19 -8.94
N CYS A 79 13.78 -9.22 -9.79
CA CYS A 79 14.50 -8.01 -9.42
C CYS A 79 13.96 -6.81 -10.17
N SER A 80 14.12 -5.64 -9.57
CA SER A 80 13.88 -4.35 -10.22
C SER A 80 15.18 -3.62 -10.52
N GLN A 81 16.21 -3.83 -9.68
CA GLN A 81 17.51 -3.19 -9.80
C GLN A 81 18.69 -4.15 -9.61
N ASN A 82 19.85 -3.78 -10.15
CA ASN A 82 21.07 -4.59 -10.12
C ASN A 82 21.56 -4.91 -8.70
N PHE A 83 21.49 -3.94 -7.78
CA PHE A 83 22.00 -4.11 -6.42
C PHE A 83 21.16 -5.11 -5.60
N GLU A 84 19.90 -5.36 -6.01
CA GLU A 84 19.04 -6.36 -5.36
C GLU A 84 19.58 -7.77 -5.60
N CYS A 85 20.31 -8.02 -6.68
CA CYS A 85 20.83 -9.33 -7.03
C CYS A 85 22.19 -9.58 -6.37
N MET A 86 22.40 -10.77 -5.80
CA MET A 86 23.72 -11.17 -5.29
C MET A 86 24.81 -11.17 -6.36
N SER A 87 24.44 -11.41 -7.62
CA SER A 87 25.34 -11.31 -8.76
C SER A 87 25.62 -9.88 -9.21
N GLY A 88 24.90 -8.89 -8.67
CA GLY A 88 24.94 -7.50 -9.10
C GLY A 88 24.31 -7.23 -10.47
N THR A 89 23.59 -8.21 -11.05
CA THR A 89 23.00 -8.08 -12.40
C THR A 89 21.53 -8.49 -12.41
N CYS A 90 20.67 -7.52 -12.67
CA CYS A 90 19.26 -7.68 -12.94
C CYS A 90 18.99 -7.46 -14.44
N LYS A 91 18.41 -8.45 -15.12
CA LYS A 91 18.08 -8.34 -16.54
C LYS A 91 16.69 -8.90 -16.78
N SER A 92 15.84 -8.12 -17.46
CA SER A 92 14.45 -8.50 -17.73
C SER A 92 13.69 -8.89 -16.46
N ASN A 93 13.92 -8.12 -15.39
CA ASN A 93 13.38 -8.34 -14.04
C ASN A 93 13.75 -9.67 -13.38
N ILE A 94 14.86 -10.29 -13.79
CA ILE A 94 15.36 -11.55 -13.24
C ILE A 94 16.84 -11.43 -12.91
N CYS A 95 17.22 -11.83 -11.70
CA CYS A 95 18.62 -11.87 -11.30
C CYS A 95 19.38 -12.89 -12.15
N GLN A 96 20.47 -12.46 -12.76
CA GLN A 96 21.32 -13.32 -13.58
C GLN A 96 22.35 -14.04 -12.69
N GLY A 97 22.84 -15.20 -13.11
CA GLY A 97 23.84 -15.96 -12.37
C GLY A 97 25.07 -16.29 -13.21
N ILE A 98 25.98 -17.06 -12.63
CA ILE A 98 27.12 -17.64 -13.34
C ILE A 98 26.62 -18.84 -14.17
N ALA A 99 26.82 -18.77 -15.48
CA ALA A 99 26.43 -19.81 -16.43
C ALA A 99 27.27 -21.09 -16.33
N LEU A 100 26.78 -22.17 -16.93
CA LEU A 100 27.41 -23.50 -16.97
C LEU A 100 28.89 -23.44 -17.36
N GLY A 101 29.75 -24.09 -16.57
CA GLY A 101 31.20 -24.12 -16.75
C GLY A 101 31.96 -22.89 -16.23
N GLY A 102 31.23 -21.86 -15.80
CA GLY A 102 31.78 -20.67 -15.15
C GLY A 102 32.41 -20.98 -13.80
N ASN A 103 33.35 -20.13 -13.37
CA ASN A 103 33.95 -20.23 -12.03
C ASN A 103 33.00 -19.65 -11.00
N CYS A 104 32.74 -20.39 -9.92
CA CYS A 104 31.88 -19.98 -8.82
C CYS A 104 32.55 -20.29 -7.48
N THR A 105 32.14 -19.56 -6.44
CA THR A 105 32.57 -19.79 -5.05
C THR A 105 31.42 -20.29 -4.18
N SER A 106 30.19 -20.21 -4.68
CA SER A 106 28.98 -20.65 -3.99
C SER A 106 27.87 -20.96 -4.99
N SER A 107 27.04 -21.96 -4.66
CA SER A 107 25.81 -22.26 -5.38
C SER A 107 24.82 -21.10 -5.35
N SER A 108 24.96 -20.14 -4.43
CA SER A 108 24.10 -18.95 -4.39
C SER A 108 24.32 -17.98 -5.57
N LEU A 109 25.43 -18.10 -6.31
CA LEU A 109 25.82 -17.20 -7.40
C LEU A 109 25.57 -17.76 -8.80
N VAL A 110 25.25 -19.04 -8.94
CA VAL A 110 25.09 -19.71 -10.24
C VAL A 110 23.67 -19.57 -10.78
N GLU A 111 23.51 -19.66 -12.11
CA GLU A 111 22.20 -19.63 -12.75
C GLU A 111 21.29 -20.77 -12.27
N SER A 112 19.97 -20.55 -12.40
CA SER A 112 18.98 -21.59 -12.16
C SER A 112 19.26 -22.85 -12.99
N GLY A 113 19.07 -24.02 -12.39
CA GLY A 113 19.39 -25.31 -12.99
C GLY A 113 20.82 -25.77 -12.76
N LEU A 114 21.63 -25.00 -12.03
CA LEU A 114 23.03 -25.29 -11.73
C LEU A 114 23.31 -25.26 -10.22
N TYR A 115 24.43 -25.87 -9.81
CA TYR A 115 25.07 -25.68 -8.51
C TYR A 115 26.59 -25.49 -8.67
N CYS A 116 27.27 -25.04 -7.63
CA CYS A 116 28.72 -24.91 -7.63
C CYS A 116 29.37 -26.18 -7.07
N ASN A 117 30.11 -26.92 -7.91
CA ASN A 117 30.78 -28.14 -7.47
C ASN A 117 32.08 -27.86 -6.69
N GLU A 118 32.70 -28.91 -6.15
CA GLU A 118 33.94 -28.84 -5.38
C GLU A 118 35.12 -28.24 -6.16
N ASP A 119 35.13 -28.34 -7.49
CA ASP A 119 36.15 -27.73 -8.36
C ASP A 119 35.95 -26.21 -8.55
N GLY A 120 34.92 -25.63 -7.92
CA GLY A 120 34.54 -24.23 -8.08
C GLY A 120 33.94 -23.94 -9.46
N LYS A 121 33.22 -24.90 -10.04
CA LYS A 121 32.57 -24.79 -11.35
C LYS A 121 31.05 -24.90 -11.25
N ALA A 122 30.36 -24.06 -12.02
CA ALA A 122 28.93 -24.15 -12.20
C ALA A 122 28.59 -25.38 -13.05
N VAL A 123 27.87 -26.34 -12.49
CA VAL A 123 27.50 -27.62 -13.14
C VAL A 123 25.99 -27.86 -12.99
N ALA A 124 25.42 -28.72 -13.84
CA ALA A 124 24.00 -29.03 -13.82
C ALA A 124 23.57 -29.74 -12.51
N LEU A 125 22.33 -29.49 -12.08
CA LEU A 125 21.73 -30.20 -10.94
C LEU A 125 21.68 -31.72 -11.16
N LEU A 126 21.77 -32.43 -10.04
CA LEU A 126 21.78 -33.88 -9.98
C LEU A 126 20.36 -34.45 -10.11
N GLU A 127 20.23 -35.46 -10.97
CA GLU A 127 19.01 -36.24 -11.13
C GLU A 127 18.80 -37.24 -9.98
N ALA A 128 17.59 -37.80 -9.90
CA ALA A 128 17.24 -38.75 -8.85
C ALA A 128 18.14 -40.00 -8.90
N GLY A 129 18.62 -40.42 -7.73
CA GLY A 129 19.52 -41.57 -7.57
C GLY A 129 21.01 -41.25 -7.71
N ASN A 130 21.38 -40.03 -8.10
CA ASN A 130 22.79 -39.60 -8.09
C ASN A 130 23.24 -39.25 -6.66
N ASN A 131 24.54 -39.43 -6.41
CA ASN A 131 25.15 -39.08 -5.13
C ASN A 131 25.17 -37.57 -4.94
N CYS A 132 24.82 -37.11 -3.74
CA CYS A 132 24.82 -35.72 -3.35
C CYS A 132 25.33 -35.57 -1.92
N ASP A 133 25.79 -34.36 -1.59
CA ASP A 133 26.12 -33.97 -0.22
C ASP A 133 25.12 -32.95 0.35
N HIS A 134 24.46 -32.21 -0.55
CA HIS A 134 23.53 -31.15 -0.16
C HIS A 134 22.26 -31.11 -1.01
N PHE A 135 21.14 -30.72 -0.39
CA PHE A 135 19.84 -30.63 -1.08
C PHE A 135 19.84 -29.69 -2.29
N TYR A 136 20.69 -28.66 -2.29
CA TYR A 136 20.76 -27.66 -3.37
C TYR A 136 21.44 -28.20 -4.64
N GLU A 137 22.10 -29.36 -4.55
CA GLU A 137 22.71 -30.04 -5.71
C GLU A 137 21.66 -30.79 -6.52
N CYS A 138 20.56 -31.20 -5.89
CA CYS A 138 19.51 -32.00 -6.51
C CYS A 138 18.48 -31.16 -7.30
N ASP A 139 17.95 -31.74 -8.38
CA ASP A 139 16.91 -31.15 -9.25
C ASP A 139 15.67 -30.65 -8.47
N TYR A 140 14.90 -29.76 -9.09
CA TYR A 140 13.69 -29.15 -8.55
C TYR A 140 12.61 -30.20 -8.25
N GLY A 141 12.46 -30.52 -6.95
CA GLY A 141 11.55 -31.57 -6.46
C GLY A 141 12.26 -32.76 -5.84
N LEU A 142 13.59 -32.71 -5.75
CA LEU A 142 14.43 -33.68 -5.05
C LEU A 142 15.05 -33.03 -3.81
N THR A 143 15.42 -33.86 -2.84
CA THR A 143 16.26 -33.50 -1.69
C THR A 143 17.40 -34.50 -1.58
N CYS A 144 18.50 -34.11 -0.94
CA CYS A 144 19.58 -35.04 -0.65
C CYS A 144 19.23 -35.83 0.61
N ASP A 145 19.17 -37.16 0.51
CA ASP A 145 18.78 -38.04 1.60
C ASP A 145 19.61 -39.32 1.52
N ILE A 146 20.32 -39.64 2.61
CA ILE A 146 21.28 -40.75 2.69
C ILE A 146 22.32 -40.67 1.55
N GLY A 147 22.77 -39.46 1.26
CA GLY A 147 23.79 -39.17 0.25
C GLY A 147 23.34 -39.37 -1.19
N VAL A 148 22.03 -39.50 -1.46
CA VAL A 148 21.48 -39.60 -2.83
C VAL A 148 20.30 -38.65 -3.04
N CYS A 149 20.13 -38.16 -4.26
CA CYS A 149 19.00 -37.32 -4.59
C CYS A 149 17.70 -38.13 -4.65
N VAL A 150 16.80 -37.91 -3.70
CA VAL A 150 15.50 -38.59 -3.55
C VAL A 150 14.37 -37.61 -3.83
N LYS A 151 13.29 -38.09 -4.45
CA LYS A 151 12.10 -37.26 -4.69
C LYS A 151 11.45 -36.87 -3.37
N MET A 152 11.14 -35.57 -3.22
CA MET A 152 10.42 -35.09 -2.05
C MET A 152 9.06 -35.79 -1.93
N PHE A 153 8.74 -36.22 -0.71
CA PHE A 153 7.52 -36.88 -0.30
C PHE A 153 7.23 -38.19 -1.03
N SER A 154 8.27 -39.00 -1.26
CA SER A 154 8.18 -40.25 -2.02
C SER A 154 8.47 -41.51 -1.20
N LEU A 155 9.24 -41.42 -0.12
CA LEU A 155 9.58 -42.57 0.70
C LEU A 155 8.35 -43.09 1.45
N ALA A 156 8.08 -44.38 1.30
CA ALA A 156 6.98 -45.07 1.91
C ALA A 156 7.22 -45.33 3.41
N ASN A 157 6.15 -45.62 4.13
CA ASN A 157 6.25 -46.03 5.53
C ASN A 157 7.17 -47.25 5.67
N GLY A 158 8.16 -47.11 6.53
CA GLY A 158 9.14 -48.14 6.81
C GLY A 158 10.51 -47.93 6.18
N GLU A 159 10.60 -47.05 5.17
CA GLU A 159 11.87 -46.64 4.56
C GLU A 159 12.66 -45.70 5.50
N LEU A 160 13.97 -45.65 5.29
CA LEU A 160 14.87 -44.84 6.10
C LEU A 160 15.12 -43.48 5.44
N THR A 161 15.30 -42.46 6.26
CA THR A 161 15.70 -41.11 5.87
C THR A 161 16.66 -40.55 6.92
N ASP A 162 17.64 -39.75 6.51
CA ASP A 162 18.42 -38.92 7.44
C ASP A 162 18.01 -37.44 7.38
N GLU A 163 17.11 -37.09 6.46
CA GLU A 163 16.67 -35.72 6.23
C GLU A 163 15.47 -35.32 7.12
N ILE A 164 15.77 -34.68 8.24
CA ILE A 164 14.79 -34.11 9.16
C ILE A 164 14.99 -32.60 9.30
N TRP A 165 13.99 -31.84 8.86
CA TRP A 165 13.95 -30.39 8.92
C TRP A 165 13.48 -29.90 10.31
N PRO A 166 13.66 -28.60 10.60
CA PRO A 166 13.10 -27.99 11.80
C PRO A 166 11.62 -28.33 12.01
N GLN A 167 11.20 -28.39 13.27
CA GLN A 167 9.86 -28.84 13.70
C GLN A 167 9.53 -30.32 13.46
N GLY A 168 10.47 -31.12 12.91
CA GLY A 168 10.32 -32.57 12.76
C GLY A 168 9.82 -33.03 11.38
N MET A 169 9.81 -32.14 10.39
CA MET A 169 9.35 -32.46 9.04
C MET A 169 10.38 -33.30 8.31
N ALA A 170 9.95 -34.41 7.72
CA ALA A 170 10.78 -35.31 6.92
C ALA A 170 10.38 -35.18 5.44
N PRO A 171 10.94 -34.22 4.68
CA PRO A 171 10.49 -33.92 3.32
C PRO A 171 10.69 -35.07 2.34
N SER A 172 11.48 -36.09 2.66
CA SER A 172 11.60 -37.31 1.86
C SER A 172 10.42 -38.26 2.04
N CYS A 173 9.81 -38.31 3.22
CA CYS A 173 8.72 -39.22 3.57
C CYS A 173 7.38 -38.79 2.97
N GLN A 174 6.58 -39.74 2.49
CA GLN A 174 5.27 -39.47 1.88
C GLN A 174 4.31 -38.67 2.78
N THR A 175 4.40 -38.92 4.09
CA THR A 175 3.62 -38.29 5.17
C THR A 175 4.29 -37.06 5.76
N ALA A 176 5.46 -36.68 5.24
CA ALA A 176 6.34 -35.65 5.79
C ALA A 176 6.78 -35.88 7.25
N PHE A 177 6.72 -37.12 7.74
CA PHE A 177 7.05 -37.46 9.13
C PHE A 177 7.87 -38.76 9.23
N ALA A 178 8.84 -38.76 10.14
CA ALA A 178 9.64 -39.92 10.48
C ALA A 178 9.93 -39.98 11.98
N VAL A 179 10.18 -41.18 12.50
CA VAL A 179 10.54 -41.42 13.91
C VAL A 179 11.96 -41.95 14.00
N SER A 180 12.67 -41.61 15.07
CA SER A 180 14.05 -42.04 15.26
C SER A 180 14.13 -43.56 15.25
N PHE A 181 14.99 -44.10 14.39
CA PHE A 181 15.26 -45.52 14.30
C PHE A 181 16.57 -45.88 14.99
N ASN A 182 17.61 -45.06 14.78
CA ASN A 182 18.88 -45.09 15.50
C ASN A 182 19.51 -43.69 15.53
N GLU A 183 20.78 -43.59 15.94
CA GLU A 183 21.49 -42.31 16.08
C GLU A 183 21.70 -41.56 14.75
N SER A 184 21.63 -42.25 13.61
CA SER A 184 21.93 -41.66 12.29
C SER A 184 20.74 -41.65 11.33
N PHE A 185 19.71 -42.45 11.59
CA PHE A 185 18.59 -42.64 10.67
C PHE A 185 17.24 -42.57 11.37
N TRP A 186 16.26 -42.09 10.60
CA TRP A 186 14.86 -42.01 10.92
C TRP A 186 14.08 -42.95 10.00
N LYS A 187 12.93 -43.41 10.47
CA LYS A 187 12.05 -44.30 9.73
C LYS A 187 10.75 -43.58 9.40
N CYS A 188 10.44 -43.47 8.11
CA CYS A 188 9.18 -42.88 7.63
C CYS A 188 7.99 -43.63 8.23
N THR A 189 7.00 -42.90 8.73
CA THR A 189 5.81 -43.49 9.38
C THR A 189 4.58 -42.58 9.24
N ASN A 190 3.43 -43.04 9.72
CA ASN A 190 2.23 -42.23 9.76
C ASN A 190 2.42 -40.98 10.62
N ALA A 191 2.03 -39.83 10.07
CA ALA A 191 2.13 -38.56 10.75
C ALA A 191 1.15 -38.49 11.95
N PRO A 192 1.62 -38.09 13.13
CA PRO A 192 0.77 -37.92 14.31
C PRO A 192 -0.20 -36.75 14.13
N VAL A 193 -1.36 -36.82 14.77
CA VAL A 193 -2.37 -35.76 14.79
C VAL A 193 -2.52 -35.18 16.19
N SER A 194 -2.82 -33.89 16.28
CA SER A 194 -3.15 -33.23 17.55
C SER A 194 -4.37 -33.87 18.21
N VAL A 195 -4.39 -33.89 19.54
CA VAL A 195 -5.57 -34.32 20.32
C VAL A 195 -6.76 -33.38 20.08
N ASN A 196 -6.49 -32.10 19.83
CA ASN A 196 -7.49 -31.07 19.62
C ASN A 196 -7.10 -30.22 18.40
N THR A 197 -8.08 -29.84 17.60
CA THR A 197 -7.87 -29.00 16.41
C THR A 197 -7.85 -27.50 16.73
N SER A 198 -8.20 -27.13 17.96
CA SER A 198 -8.18 -25.76 18.46
C SER A 198 -6.94 -25.47 19.29
N LEU A 199 -6.58 -24.18 19.38
CA LEU A 199 -5.46 -23.69 20.17
C LEU A 199 -5.57 -24.17 21.62
N THR A 200 -4.62 -25.01 22.04
CA THR A 200 -4.64 -25.67 23.35
C THR A 200 -3.46 -25.18 24.19
N PRO A 201 -3.69 -24.71 25.43
CA PRO A 201 -2.61 -24.32 26.34
C PRO A 201 -1.62 -25.45 26.56
N CYS A 202 -0.34 -25.10 26.62
CA CYS A 202 0.72 -26.06 26.87
C CYS A 202 0.52 -26.76 28.23
N PRO A 203 0.65 -28.08 28.30
CA PRO A 203 0.63 -28.79 29.58
C PRO A 203 1.84 -28.45 30.44
N ALA A 204 1.73 -28.66 31.75
CA ALA A 204 2.82 -28.40 32.71
C ALA A 204 4.11 -29.20 32.43
N SER A 205 4.03 -30.28 31.65
CA SER A 205 5.18 -31.04 31.16
C SER A 205 6.06 -30.28 30.15
N GLY A 206 5.57 -29.17 29.59
CA GLY A 206 6.23 -28.43 28.50
C GLY A 206 6.18 -29.16 27.15
N LYS A 207 5.47 -30.29 27.06
CA LYS A 207 5.38 -31.13 25.87
C LYS A 207 3.93 -31.50 25.58
N CYS A 208 3.50 -31.21 24.36
CA CYS A 208 2.21 -31.64 23.87
C CYS A 208 2.30 -33.05 23.32
N THR A 209 1.30 -33.87 23.62
CA THR A 209 1.23 -35.26 23.18
C THR A 209 0.19 -35.36 22.06
N ALA A 210 0.55 -36.06 20.99
CA ALA A 210 -0.35 -36.37 19.90
C ALA A 210 -1.47 -37.34 20.35
N HIS A 211 -2.49 -37.49 19.52
CA HIS A 211 -3.61 -38.41 19.76
C HIS A 211 -3.17 -39.88 19.90
N ASP A 212 -2.04 -40.27 19.32
CA ASP A 212 -1.49 -41.62 19.49
C ASP A 212 -0.91 -41.90 20.88
N GLY A 213 -0.78 -40.87 21.74
CA GLY A 213 -0.23 -40.99 23.09
C GLY A 213 1.28 -41.21 23.17
N VAL A 214 1.98 -41.23 22.02
CA VAL A 214 3.40 -41.58 21.92
C VAL A 214 4.22 -40.40 21.42
N ASN A 215 3.78 -39.76 20.33
CA ASN A 215 4.51 -38.67 19.71
C ASN A 215 4.31 -37.38 20.50
N THR A 216 5.39 -36.63 20.70
CA THR A 216 5.35 -35.37 21.45
C THR A 216 6.09 -34.25 20.75
N LYS A 217 5.61 -33.02 20.93
CA LYS A 217 6.27 -31.79 20.50
C LYS A 217 6.49 -30.84 21.67
N ALA A 218 7.60 -30.10 21.62
CA ALA A 218 7.80 -28.99 22.53
C ALA A 218 6.72 -27.93 22.30
N CYS A 219 6.30 -27.25 23.37
CA CYS A 219 5.35 -26.16 23.22
C CYS A 219 5.94 -24.96 22.48
N ALA A 220 5.09 -24.26 21.72
CA ALA A 220 5.44 -23.03 21.02
C ALA A 220 4.91 -21.82 21.78
N CYS A 221 5.66 -20.71 21.75
CA CYS A 221 5.22 -19.47 22.37
C CYS A 221 4.25 -18.70 21.47
N GLY A 222 3.13 -18.28 22.06
CA GLY A 222 2.26 -17.25 21.53
C GLY A 222 2.84 -15.87 21.72
N LEU A 223 2.20 -14.87 21.10
CA LEU A 223 2.61 -13.47 21.21
C LEU A 223 1.95 -12.76 22.42
N ASP A 224 1.06 -13.44 23.12
CA ASP A 224 0.41 -12.98 24.35
C ASP A 224 1.23 -13.27 25.62
N GLY A 225 2.35 -13.97 25.48
CA GLY A 225 3.22 -14.41 26.59
C GLY A 225 2.88 -15.78 27.15
N ASN A 226 1.96 -16.52 26.55
CA ASN A 226 1.62 -17.90 26.92
C ASN A 226 2.23 -18.92 25.95
N SER A 227 2.35 -20.17 26.41
CA SER A 227 2.80 -21.30 25.60
C SER A 227 1.63 -22.20 25.20
N TYR A 228 1.63 -22.70 23.97
CA TYR A 228 0.59 -23.53 23.39
C TYR A 228 1.15 -24.76 22.68
N CYS A 229 0.29 -25.74 22.44
CA CYS A 229 0.64 -26.87 21.60
C CYS A 229 0.74 -26.45 20.13
N PRO A 230 1.84 -26.74 19.43
CA PRO A 230 1.94 -26.47 18.00
C PRO A 230 1.21 -27.54 17.18
N LEU A 231 1.15 -27.34 15.87
CA LEU A 231 0.63 -28.32 14.92
C LEU A 231 1.54 -29.56 14.85
N PHE A 232 0.91 -30.73 14.75
CA PHE A 232 1.56 -31.99 14.40
C PHE A 232 1.45 -32.25 12.89
N GLU A 233 2.32 -33.12 12.37
CA GLU A 233 2.51 -33.36 10.94
C GLU A 233 1.27 -33.89 10.22
N GLY A 234 0.38 -34.56 10.95
CA GLY A 234 -0.87 -35.10 10.43
C GLY A 234 -2.05 -34.13 10.54
N ASP A 235 -1.86 -32.95 11.14
CA ASP A 235 -2.93 -31.95 11.23
C ASP A 235 -3.25 -31.38 9.84
N ALA A 236 -4.51 -31.03 9.62
CA ALA A 236 -5.00 -30.59 8.31
C ALA A 236 -4.15 -29.47 7.67
N PRO A 237 -3.72 -28.40 8.38
CA PRO A 237 -2.87 -27.38 7.78
C PRO A 237 -1.52 -27.91 7.28
N VAL A 238 -0.96 -28.94 7.92
CA VAL A 238 0.32 -29.54 7.50
C VAL A 238 0.12 -30.49 6.33
N LEU A 239 -1.00 -31.20 6.28
CA LEU A 239 -1.38 -31.97 5.10
C LEU A 239 -1.60 -31.06 3.88
N ASP A 240 -2.23 -29.89 4.09
CA ASP A 240 -2.40 -28.86 3.06
C ASP A 240 -1.06 -28.26 2.62
N LEU A 241 -0.12 -28.03 3.54
CA LEU A 241 1.27 -27.67 3.21
C LEU A 241 1.88 -28.70 2.25
N VAL A 242 1.87 -29.99 2.61
CA VAL A 242 2.47 -31.06 1.80
C VAL A 242 1.79 -31.15 0.43
N TYR A 243 0.46 -31.02 0.38
CA TYR A 243 -0.30 -31.04 -0.87
C TYR A 243 0.09 -29.87 -1.79
N ASN A 244 0.05 -28.64 -1.28
CA ASN A 244 0.39 -27.45 -2.07
C ASN A 244 1.86 -27.46 -2.50
N TRP A 245 2.75 -27.97 -1.66
CA TRP A 245 4.16 -28.12 -2.01
C TRP A 245 4.38 -29.11 -3.14
N LYS A 246 3.76 -30.30 -3.09
CA LYS A 246 3.77 -31.28 -4.20
C LYS A 246 3.23 -30.67 -5.50
N ASN A 247 2.19 -29.86 -5.41
CA ASN A 247 1.59 -29.16 -6.54
C ASN A 247 2.59 -28.17 -7.17
N LEU A 248 3.27 -27.35 -6.36
CA LEU A 248 4.31 -26.41 -6.83
C LEU A 248 5.49 -27.13 -7.48
N ILE A 249 5.96 -28.22 -6.87
CA ILE A 249 7.04 -29.07 -7.41
C ILE A 249 6.66 -29.59 -8.80
N THR A 250 5.47 -30.15 -8.93
CA THR A 250 5.06 -30.88 -10.13
C THR A 250 4.73 -29.93 -11.27
N ASN A 251 4.07 -28.81 -10.98
CA ASN A 251 3.43 -27.99 -12.00
C ASN A 251 4.12 -26.66 -12.29
N TYR A 252 5.09 -26.23 -11.46
CA TYR A 252 5.62 -24.87 -11.59
C TYR A 252 7.13 -24.77 -11.61
N ILE A 253 7.81 -25.31 -10.61
CA ILE A 253 9.22 -25.00 -10.39
C ILE A 253 10.13 -25.50 -11.52
N LYS A 254 9.68 -26.52 -12.28
CA LYS A 254 10.37 -27.01 -13.48
C LYS A 254 10.21 -26.09 -14.70
N ALA A 255 9.16 -25.28 -14.74
CA ALA A 255 8.88 -24.34 -15.83
C ALA A 255 9.50 -22.95 -15.59
N ASN A 256 9.68 -22.56 -14.32
CA ASN A 256 10.32 -21.30 -13.92
C ASN A 256 11.34 -21.58 -12.80
N PRO A 257 12.53 -22.09 -13.15
CA PRO A 257 13.51 -22.48 -12.16
C PRO A 257 14.17 -21.25 -11.54
N CYS A 258 14.22 -21.21 -10.22
CA CYS A 258 15.00 -20.24 -9.43
C CYS A 258 16.23 -20.93 -8.85
N ASN A 259 17.19 -20.21 -8.29
CA ASN A 259 18.34 -20.87 -7.67
C ASN A 259 17.91 -21.86 -6.56
N THR A 260 18.54 -23.04 -6.52
CA THR A 260 18.16 -24.14 -5.62
C THR A 260 18.36 -23.84 -4.15
N MET A 261 19.20 -22.85 -3.81
CA MET A 261 19.42 -22.37 -2.44
C MET A 261 18.20 -21.66 -1.84
N ASN A 262 17.34 -21.06 -2.67
CA ASN A 262 16.16 -20.33 -2.21
C ASN A 262 14.93 -20.56 -3.11
N ARG A 263 14.76 -21.81 -3.56
CA ARG A 263 13.75 -22.17 -4.56
C ARG A 263 12.29 -22.04 -4.09
N TRP A 264 12.07 -21.73 -2.81
CA TRP A 264 10.75 -21.53 -2.18
C TRP A 264 10.48 -20.07 -1.77
N GLY A 265 11.46 -19.18 -1.93
CA GLY A 265 11.34 -17.77 -1.56
C GLY A 265 10.36 -17.02 -2.47
N TYR A 266 9.68 -16.00 -1.95
CA TYR A 266 8.65 -15.28 -2.72
C TYR A 266 9.19 -14.65 -4.00
N ALA A 267 10.43 -14.17 -3.99
CA ALA A 267 11.04 -13.55 -5.16
C ALA A 267 11.12 -14.47 -6.38
N CYS A 268 11.22 -15.78 -6.16
CA CYS A 268 11.14 -16.80 -7.21
C CYS A 268 9.75 -16.84 -7.89
N PHE A 269 8.69 -16.53 -7.15
CA PHE A 269 7.29 -16.61 -7.60
C PHE A 269 6.67 -15.24 -7.89
N ALA A 270 7.36 -14.15 -7.52
CA ALA A 270 6.93 -12.78 -7.75
C ALA A 270 7.06 -12.33 -9.22
N ALA A 271 7.83 -13.06 -10.04
CA ALA A 271 8.05 -12.70 -11.43
C ALA A 271 6.74 -12.77 -12.25
N PRO A 272 6.39 -11.75 -13.05
CA PRO A 272 5.20 -11.74 -13.90
C PRO A 272 5.31 -12.64 -15.15
N LEU A 273 6.13 -13.70 -15.10
CA LEU A 273 6.29 -14.65 -16.19
C LEU A 273 5.08 -15.59 -16.27
N GLY A 274 3.95 -15.07 -16.74
CA GLY A 274 2.82 -15.88 -17.24
C GLY A 274 2.27 -16.91 -16.25
N THR A 275 2.49 -16.74 -14.95
CA THR A 275 2.03 -17.70 -13.95
C THR A 275 0.52 -17.64 -13.91
N SER A 276 -0.14 -18.75 -14.22
CA SER A 276 -1.60 -18.83 -14.11
C SER A 276 -2.06 -18.43 -12.71
N PHE A 277 -3.26 -17.86 -12.58
CA PHE A 277 -3.90 -17.58 -11.29
C PHE A 277 -3.75 -18.74 -10.28
N ASN A 278 -3.90 -19.98 -10.76
CA ASN A 278 -3.77 -21.20 -9.96
C ASN A 278 -2.38 -21.38 -9.33
N THR A 279 -1.33 -20.92 -10.00
CA THR A 279 0.05 -20.98 -9.52
C THR A 279 0.29 -20.03 -8.35
N GLN A 280 -0.18 -18.78 -8.48
CA GLN A 280 -0.04 -17.80 -7.40
C GLN A 280 -0.84 -18.21 -6.17
N ALA A 281 -2.07 -18.70 -6.36
CA ALA A 281 -2.87 -19.24 -5.27
C ALA A 281 -2.19 -20.44 -4.58
N ALA A 282 -1.63 -21.38 -5.35
CA ALA A 282 -0.89 -22.51 -4.79
C ALA A 282 0.36 -22.06 -4.00
N TYR A 283 1.07 -21.05 -4.48
CA TYR A 283 2.22 -20.49 -3.77
C TYR A 283 1.80 -19.83 -2.46
N TYR A 284 0.77 -18.97 -2.48
CA TYR A 284 0.30 -18.32 -1.26
C TYR A 284 -0.21 -19.34 -0.24
N ASN A 285 -0.97 -20.36 -0.66
CA ASN A 285 -1.35 -21.48 0.20
C ASN A 285 -0.11 -22.15 0.83
N PHE A 286 0.89 -22.50 0.03
CA PHE A 286 2.14 -23.07 0.52
C PHE A 286 2.80 -22.15 1.57
N THR A 287 2.91 -20.85 1.33
CA THR A 287 3.53 -19.90 2.28
C THR A 287 2.74 -19.73 3.57
N ILE A 288 1.40 -19.72 3.50
CA ILE A 288 0.51 -19.62 4.66
C ILE A 288 0.70 -20.84 5.56
N TYR A 289 0.59 -22.05 4.99
CA TYR A 289 0.69 -23.28 5.77
C TYR A 289 2.12 -23.60 6.23
N SER A 290 3.14 -23.24 5.44
CA SER A 290 4.54 -23.37 5.86
C SER A 290 4.86 -22.41 7.02
N SER A 291 4.36 -21.18 7.00
CA SER A 291 4.51 -20.24 8.11
C SER A 291 3.79 -20.75 9.36
N GLN A 292 2.56 -21.26 9.21
CA GLN A 292 1.80 -21.83 10.32
C GLN A 292 2.54 -22.95 11.04
N TYR A 293 3.19 -23.84 10.29
CA TYR A 293 3.88 -25.00 10.83
C TYR A 293 5.36 -24.73 11.18
N LEU A 294 6.19 -24.30 10.21
CA LEU A 294 7.64 -24.14 10.39
C LEU A 294 7.99 -22.99 11.35
N ASN A 295 7.23 -21.88 11.30
CA ASN A 295 7.46 -20.71 12.15
C ASN A 295 6.56 -20.69 13.40
N ASN A 296 5.69 -21.70 13.57
CA ASN A 296 4.62 -21.72 14.57
C ASN A 296 3.64 -20.54 14.45
N ASP A 297 3.45 -19.97 13.26
CA ASP A 297 2.57 -18.83 13.08
C ASP A 297 1.09 -19.19 13.28
N TRP A 298 0.75 -20.49 13.34
CA TRP A 298 -0.57 -20.94 13.80
C TRP A 298 -0.84 -20.53 15.25
N VAL A 299 0.14 -20.72 16.15
CA VAL A 299 0.03 -20.27 17.55
C VAL A 299 0.12 -18.74 17.62
N ARG A 300 1.08 -18.15 16.89
CA ARG A 300 1.37 -16.72 17.00
C ARG A 300 0.24 -15.86 16.45
N SER A 301 -0.32 -16.19 15.28
CA SER A 301 -1.39 -15.40 14.65
C SER A 301 -2.68 -15.39 15.47
N LEU A 302 -3.04 -16.52 16.11
CA LEU A 302 -4.21 -16.64 16.98
C LEU A 302 -4.07 -15.89 18.32
N THR A 303 -2.85 -15.52 18.70
CA THR A 303 -2.53 -14.81 19.97
C THR A 303 -1.92 -13.43 19.73
N ALA A 304 -1.86 -12.99 18.47
CA ALA A 304 -1.17 -11.78 18.05
C ALA A 304 -1.92 -10.53 18.52
N PRO A 305 -1.25 -9.56 19.18
CA PRO A 305 -1.78 -8.21 19.25
C PRO A 305 -1.79 -7.58 17.84
N PRO A 306 -2.69 -6.64 17.51
CA PRO A 306 -2.88 -6.16 16.14
C PRO A 306 -1.62 -5.66 15.42
N CYS A 307 -0.70 -4.99 16.13
CA CYS A 307 0.57 -4.52 15.58
C CYS A 307 1.53 -5.64 15.18
N ALA A 308 1.41 -6.84 15.75
CA ALA A 308 2.25 -7.98 15.41
C ALA A 308 1.98 -8.48 13.97
N ASN A 309 0.74 -8.33 13.48
CA ASN A 309 0.36 -8.71 12.12
C ASN A 309 1.10 -7.88 11.07
N SER A 310 1.44 -6.64 11.38
CA SER A 310 2.16 -5.71 10.49
C SER A 310 3.64 -5.54 10.86
N THR A 311 4.19 -6.43 11.70
CA THR A 311 5.62 -6.40 12.09
C THR A 311 6.22 -7.80 12.01
N ILE A 312 5.87 -8.68 12.94
CA ILE A 312 6.44 -10.04 13.06
C ILE A 312 5.79 -11.00 12.06
N LEU A 313 4.47 -10.91 11.90
CA LEU A 313 3.69 -11.82 11.06
C LEU A 313 3.41 -11.25 9.66
N ILE A 314 4.12 -10.20 9.27
CA ILE A 314 3.82 -9.44 8.04
C ILE A 314 3.85 -10.31 6.78
N ASN A 315 4.80 -11.24 6.66
CA ASN A 315 4.88 -12.18 5.54
C ASN A 315 3.66 -13.13 5.50
N TYR A 316 3.23 -13.64 6.66
CA TYR A 316 2.04 -14.48 6.79
C TYR A 316 0.77 -13.71 6.41
N THR A 317 0.56 -12.54 7.03
CA THR A 317 -0.62 -11.69 6.79
C THR A 317 -0.68 -11.21 5.35
N ASN A 318 0.46 -10.84 4.74
CA ASN A 318 0.50 -10.45 3.35
C ASN A 318 0.18 -11.64 2.43
N SER A 319 0.66 -12.84 2.73
CA SER A 319 0.33 -14.04 1.94
C SER A 319 -1.17 -14.35 1.96
N GLU A 320 -1.83 -14.24 3.13
CA GLU A 320 -3.29 -14.35 3.24
C GLU A 320 -4.00 -13.25 2.44
N GLN A 321 -3.52 -12.01 2.53
CA GLN A 321 -4.09 -10.90 1.79
C GLN A 321 -3.93 -11.09 0.27
N GLN A 322 -2.77 -11.54 -0.19
CA GLN A 322 -2.50 -11.74 -1.61
C GLN A 322 -3.28 -12.93 -2.18
N LEU A 323 -3.48 -14.00 -1.41
CA LEU A 323 -4.39 -15.08 -1.78
C LEU A 323 -5.81 -14.55 -1.99
N ASN A 324 -6.31 -13.74 -1.03
CA ASN A 324 -7.62 -13.12 -1.13
C ASN A 324 -7.71 -12.15 -2.31
N ASN A 325 -6.66 -11.36 -2.55
CA ASN A 325 -6.62 -10.41 -3.67
C ASN A 325 -6.66 -11.16 -5.01
N ALA A 326 -5.88 -12.23 -5.14
CA ALA A 326 -5.87 -13.06 -6.32
C ALA A 326 -7.27 -13.63 -6.58
N LEU A 327 -7.92 -14.21 -5.55
CA LEU A 327 -9.25 -14.82 -5.67
C LEU A 327 -10.36 -13.83 -6.07
N ASN A 328 -10.17 -12.54 -5.79
CA ASN A 328 -11.18 -11.50 -5.99
C ASN A 328 -10.76 -10.42 -7.01
N GLU A 329 -9.67 -10.63 -7.75
CA GLU A 329 -9.11 -9.67 -8.71
C GLU A 329 -8.85 -8.25 -8.13
N ILE A 330 -8.48 -8.18 -6.86
CA ILE A 330 -8.24 -6.91 -6.16
C ILE A 330 -6.85 -6.37 -6.49
N THR A 331 -6.78 -5.10 -6.91
CA THR A 331 -5.52 -4.39 -7.18
C THR A 331 -4.98 -3.76 -5.91
N GLN A 332 -3.74 -4.08 -5.52
CA GLN A 332 -3.09 -3.47 -4.35
C GLN A 332 -2.81 -1.98 -4.57
N CYS A 333 -2.92 -1.19 -3.49
CA CYS A 333 -2.62 0.23 -3.56
C CYS A 333 -1.12 0.49 -3.68
N PRO A 334 -0.70 1.44 -4.55
CA PRO A 334 0.68 1.90 -4.58
C PRO A 334 1.05 2.57 -3.26
N VAL A 335 2.29 2.37 -2.85
CA VAL A 335 2.89 2.94 -1.64
C VAL A 335 3.71 4.15 -2.03
N TYR A 336 3.55 5.27 -1.32
CA TYR A 336 4.37 6.45 -1.49
C TYR A 336 5.14 6.70 -0.20
N SER A 337 6.45 6.82 -0.27
CA SER A 337 7.30 6.96 0.91
C SER A 337 8.36 8.04 0.72
N CYS A 338 8.75 8.70 1.81
CA CYS A 338 9.91 9.60 1.78
C CYS A 338 11.21 8.81 1.78
N THR A 339 12.22 9.28 1.04
CA THR A 339 13.55 8.68 1.08
C THR A 339 14.66 9.72 1.01
N ASN A 340 15.77 9.42 1.67
CA ASN A 340 17.04 10.12 1.53
C ASN A 340 18.07 9.29 0.73
N PHE A 341 17.73 8.05 0.35
CA PHE A 341 18.61 7.12 -0.35
C PHE A 341 18.48 7.30 -1.86
N THR A 342 19.19 8.30 -2.42
CA THR A 342 19.11 8.64 -3.85
C THR A 342 20.44 8.44 -4.58
N SER A 343 21.35 7.59 -4.07
CA SER A 343 22.67 7.34 -4.65
C SER A 343 22.61 6.79 -6.08
N ASP A 344 21.62 5.94 -6.33
CA ASP A 344 21.46 5.19 -7.59
C ASP A 344 20.38 5.79 -8.49
N TRP A 345 19.83 6.94 -8.11
CA TRP A 345 18.83 7.65 -8.89
C TRP A 345 19.44 8.37 -10.08
N GLY A 346 18.63 8.56 -11.13
CA GLY A 346 19.00 9.43 -12.24
C GLY A 346 19.27 10.86 -11.79
N ALA A 347 20.07 11.59 -12.56
CA ALA A 347 20.38 12.99 -12.25
C ALA A 347 19.09 13.84 -12.10
N ASN A 348 19.02 14.63 -11.02
CA ASN A 348 17.86 15.46 -10.66
C ASN A 348 16.53 14.69 -10.49
N GLN A 349 16.54 13.38 -10.25
CA GLN A 349 15.33 12.62 -9.98
C GLN A 349 14.73 12.99 -8.61
N CYS A 350 13.40 13.05 -8.53
CA CYS A 350 12.64 13.42 -7.33
C CYS A 350 11.54 12.41 -6.96
N ILE A 351 11.12 11.57 -7.92
CA ILE A 351 10.31 10.37 -7.67
C ILE A 351 11.03 9.17 -8.30
N SER A 352 11.22 8.11 -7.53
CA SER A 352 11.62 6.79 -8.04
C SER A 352 10.44 5.84 -7.97
N PHE A 353 9.96 5.45 -9.14
CA PHE A 353 8.98 4.41 -9.33
C PHE A 353 9.70 3.06 -9.42
N ASN A 354 9.43 2.19 -8.47
CA ASN A 354 9.93 0.83 -8.43
C ASN A 354 8.77 -0.14 -8.18
N GLN A 355 8.84 -1.33 -8.77
CA GLN A 355 8.03 -2.45 -8.33
C GLN A 355 8.93 -3.35 -7.51
N ASP A 356 8.59 -3.53 -6.25
CA ASP A 356 9.47 -4.22 -5.33
C ASP A 356 8.70 -5.15 -4.39
N ILE A 357 9.40 -6.17 -3.90
CA ILE A 357 8.85 -7.16 -2.98
C ILE A 357 8.90 -6.58 -1.57
N TYR A 358 7.73 -6.31 -1.03
CA TYR A 358 7.54 -5.94 0.37
C TYR A 358 6.82 -7.08 1.09
N ALA A 359 7.53 -7.79 1.97
CA ALA A 359 6.97 -8.83 2.82
C ALA A 359 6.03 -9.81 2.09
N TYR A 360 6.55 -10.48 1.05
CA TYR A 360 5.82 -11.45 0.21
C TYR A 360 4.66 -10.85 -0.60
N SER A 361 4.77 -9.57 -0.95
CA SER A 361 3.87 -8.87 -1.85
C SER A 361 4.67 -8.02 -2.83
N LEU A 362 4.46 -8.22 -4.14
CA LEU A 362 4.99 -7.33 -5.17
C LEU A 362 4.17 -6.04 -5.16
N SER A 363 4.74 -5.00 -4.58
CA SER A 363 4.10 -3.70 -4.38
C SER A 363 4.68 -2.67 -5.34
N THR A 364 3.84 -1.76 -5.81
CA THR A 364 4.31 -0.55 -6.48
C THR A 364 4.74 0.46 -5.42
N ILE A 365 5.99 0.88 -5.45
CA ILE A 365 6.58 1.82 -4.50
C ILE A 365 7.03 3.07 -5.25
N LEU A 366 6.60 4.23 -4.77
CA LEU A 366 7.01 5.54 -5.23
C LEU A 366 7.79 6.22 -4.10
N GLU A 367 9.10 6.11 -4.19
CA GLU A 367 10.00 6.78 -3.26
C GLU A 367 10.16 8.24 -3.68
N VAL A 368 10.02 9.17 -2.73
CA VAL A 368 9.98 10.60 -2.99
C VAL A 368 11.09 11.31 -2.23
N ASN A 369 11.89 12.08 -2.96
CA ASN A 369 12.83 13.03 -2.41
C ASN A 369 12.55 14.42 -3.01
N PRO A 370 11.97 15.37 -2.23
CA PRO A 370 11.61 16.68 -2.75
C PRO A 370 12.80 17.44 -3.35
N CYS A 371 12.51 18.25 -4.36
CA CYS A 371 13.53 19.10 -5.00
C CYS A 371 14.12 20.08 -3.99
N LYS A 372 15.46 20.16 -3.93
CA LYS A 372 16.18 20.96 -2.92
C LYS A 372 16.08 22.48 -3.13
N ASN A 373 15.71 22.93 -4.33
CA ASN A 373 15.69 24.34 -4.70
C ASN A 373 14.26 24.85 -4.84
N ASN A 374 13.97 26.04 -4.27
CA ASN A 374 12.65 26.69 -4.35
C ASN A 374 12.24 27.12 -5.78
N THR A 375 13.14 27.05 -6.75
CA THR A 375 12.89 27.37 -8.17
C THR A 375 12.49 26.17 -9.01
N THR A 376 12.49 24.97 -8.41
CA THR A 376 12.15 23.71 -9.07
C THR A 376 11.09 22.96 -8.29
N TYR A 377 10.23 22.25 -8.99
CA TYR A 377 9.23 21.37 -8.41
C TYR A 377 9.38 19.96 -8.97
N CYS A 378 8.85 18.99 -8.23
CA CYS A 378 8.76 17.62 -8.70
C CYS A 378 7.39 17.42 -9.35
N PRO A 379 7.30 17.16 -10.67
CA PRO A 379 6.03 16.84 -11.30
C PRO A 379 5.47 15.54 -10.69
N PRO A 380 4.27 15.56 -10.09
CA PRO A 380 3.68 14.36 -9.50
C PRO A 380 3.44 13.32 -10.59
N ASN A 381 3.83 12.08 -10.32
CA ASN A 381 3.64 10.94 -11.21
C ASN A 381 3.33 9.71 -10.37
N SER A 382 2.47 8.82 -10.85
CA SER A 382 2.03 7.62 -10.12
C SER A 382 2.50 6.30 -10.74
N SER A 383 3.22 6.35 -11.87
CA SER A 383 3.56 5.17 -12.65
C SER A 383 4.96 5.17 -13.27
N THR A 384 5.72 6.26 -13.13
CA THR A 384 7.07 6.41 -13.69
C THR A 384 7.92 7.35 -12.84
N ASN A 385 9.24 7.32 -13.06
CA ASN A 385 10.18 8.24 -12.43
C ASN A 385 9.88 9.69 -12.83
N SER A 386 10.08 10.62 -11.91
CA SER A 386 10.01 12.07 -12.18
C SER A 386 11.34 12.74 -11.86
N THR A 387 11.65 13.79 -12.61
CA THR A 387 12.81 14.65 -12.35
C THR A 387 12.37 16.06 -11.96
N CYS A 388 13.17 16.74 -11.16
CA CYS A 388 12.97 18.14 -10.80
C CYS A 388 12.98 18.99 -12.08
N THR A 389 11.90 19.74 -12.26
CA THR A 389 11.77 20.68 -13.37
C THR A 389 11.63 22.10 -12.84
N ALA A 390 11.96 23.11 -13.66
CA ALA A 390 11.74 24.50 -13.29
C ALA A 390 10.25 24.71 -12.98
N ASN A 391 9.95 25.51 -11.95
CA ASN A 391 8.57 25.86 -11.64
C ASN A 391 7.87 26.35 -12.91
N PRO A 392 6.61 25.92 -13.15
CA PRO A 392 5.88 26.40 -14.30
C PRO A 392 5.85 27.92 -14.25
N THR A 393 6.08 28.57 -15.40
CA THR A 393 5.96 30.02 -15.46
C THR A 393 4.53 30.36 -15.03
N PRO A 394 4.33 31.26 -14.05
CA PRO A 394 2.98 31.61 -13.62
C PRO A 394 2.15 31.98 -14.83
N SER A 395 0.97 31.39 -14.97
CA SER A 395 0.06 31.81 -16.04
C SER A 395 -0.23 33.30 -15.88
N LEU A 396 -0.50 33.96 -17.00
CA LEU A 396 -1.07 35.29 -16.94
C LEU A 396 -2.41 35.21 -16.19
N ARG A 397 -2.67 36.22 -15.37
CA ARG A 397 -3.82 36.34 -14.50
C ARG A 397 -5.01 36.87 -15.29
N ASN A 398 -6.17 36.30 -15.01
CA ASN A 398 -7.41 36.61 -15.70
C ASN A 398 -7.97 37.95 -15.19
N PRO A 399 -8.84 38.61 -15.97
CA PRO A 399 -9.53 39.80 -15.51
C PRO A 399 -10.20 39.64 -14.13
N GLY A 400 -10.06 40.61 -13.24
CA GLY A 400 -10.59 40.56 -11.87
C GLY A 400 -9.67 39.97 -10.81
N GLU A 401 -8.64 39.21 -11.21
CA GLU A 401 -7.65 38.65 -10.28
C GLU A 401 -6.68 39.71 -9.74
N PHE A 402 -6.16 39.47 -8.53
CA PHE A 402 -5.13 40.32 -7.92
C PHE A 402 -3.90 40.46 -8.80
N CYS A 403 -3.39 41.68 -8.94
CA CYS A 403 -2.14 41.98 -9.61
C CYS A 403 -1.39 43.12 -8.92
N THR A 404 -0.07 43.10 -9.03
CA THR A 404 0.82 44.20 -8.64
C THR A 404 1.38 44.95 -9.84
N THR A 405 1.44 44.29 -11.01
CA THR A 405 1.97 44.86 -12.25
C THR A 405 1.15 44.39 -13.45
N GLY A 406 1.11 45.20 -14.51
CA GLY A 406 0.39 44.86 -15.74
C GLY A 406 0.88 43.56 -16.39
N THR A 407 2.19 43.28 -16.32
CA THR A 407 2.80 42.07 -16.91
C THR A 407 2.34 40.75 -16.29
N GLN A 408 1.63 40.81 -15.16
CA GLN A 408 1.00 39.64 -14.56
C GLN A 408 -0.36 39.31 -15.19
N CYS A 409 -0.98 40.23 -15.92
CA CYS A 409 -2.34 40.10 -16.43
C CYS A 409 -2.34 39.70 -17.91
N GLU A 410 -3.34 38.92 -18.34
CA GLU A 410 -3.53 38.59 -19.77
C GLU A 410 -3.67 39.86 -20.63
N SER A 411 -4.37 40.87 -20.10
CA SER A 411 -4.55 42.18 -20.75
C SER A 411 -3.34 43.10 -20.70
N LEU A 412 -2.26 42.68 -20.04
CA LEU A 412 -1.09 43.49 -19.68
C LEU A 412 -1.43 44.75 -18.84
N LYS A 413 -2.64 44.81 -18.25
CA LYS A 413 -3.14 45.97 -17.51
C LYS A 413 -3.59 45.59 -16.10
N CYS A 414 -3.02 46.29 -15.13
CA CYS A 414 -3.31 46.15 -13.71
C CYS A 414 -3.78 47.50 -13.16
N GLU A 415 -5.05 47.62 -12.79
CA GLU A 415 -5.64 48.84 -12.26
C GLU A 415 -6.32 48.54 -10.92
N ASN A 416 -6.09 49.38 -9.90
CA ASN A 416 -6.59 49.16 -8.54
C ASN A 416 -6.28 47.75 -7.99
N ALA A 417 -5.06 47.28 -8.27
CA ALA A 417 -4.57 45.95 -7.96
C ALA A 417 -5.38 44.80 -8.58
N ARG A 418 -6.14 45.05 -9.65
CA ARG A 418 -6.92 44.05 -10.42
C ARG A 418 -6.53 44.02 -11.88
N CYS A 419 -6.46 42.83 -12.46
CA CYS A 419 -6.33 42.69 -13.89
C CYS A 419 -7.60 43.21 -14.57
N THR A 420 -7.47 44.11 -15.54
CA THR A 420 -8.64 44.62 -16.29
C THR A 420 -8.90 43.75 -17.51
N GLY A 421 -10.14 43.64 -17.96
CA GLY A 421 -10.49 42.95 -19.21
C GLY A 421 -11.16 43.89 -20.21
N VAL A 422 -11.53 43.33 -21.36
CA VAL A 422 -12.26 44.03 -22.42
C VAL A 422 -13.72 44.28 -22.01
N ALA A 423 -14.18 45.52 -22.16
CA ALA A 423 -15.55 45.91 -21.81
C ALA A 423 -16.59 45.34 -22.79
N ASN A 424 -17.87 45.43 -22.43
CA ASN A 424 -19.00 45.00 -23.26
C ASN A 424 -18.91 45.50 -24.72
N GLY A 425 -19.17 44.60 -25.66
CA GLY A 425 -19.11 44.87 -27.11
C GLY A 425 -17.70 45.05 -27.67
N GLY A 426 -16.65 44.97 -26.85
CA GLY A 426 -15.28 44.95 -27.32
C GLY A 426 -14.90 43.58 -27.92
N SER A 427 -13.96 43.59 -28.86
CA SER A 427 -13.43 42.34 -29.44
C SER A 427 -12.54 41.61 -28.44
N CYS A 428 -12.74 40.31 -28.32
CA CYS A 428 -12.03 39.45 -27.38
C CYS A 428 -11.54 38.16 -28.04
N ALA A 429 -10.39 37.67 -27.59
CA ALA A 429 -10.06 36.27 -27.63
C ALA A 429 -10.62 35.54 -26.39
N LYS A 430 -10.45 34.22 -26.35
CA LYS A 430 -10.85 33.42 -25.19
C LYS A 430 -10.17 33.98 -23.92
N ASN A 431 -10.96 34.24 -22.89
CA ASN A 431 -10.55 34.71 -21.55
C ASN A 431 -10.25 36.21 -21.35
N GLU A 432 -10.45 37.05 -22.36
CA GLU A 432 -10.01 38.47 -22.28
C GLU A 432 -11.06 39.45 -21.72
N CYS A 433 -12.31 39.03 -21.57
CA CYS A 433 -13.41 39.92 -21.18
C CYS A 433 -13.33 40.37 -19.72
N ALA A 434 -13.76 41.59 -19.45
CA ALA A 434 -13.84 42.11 -18.09
C ALA A 434 -14.78 41.26 -17.21
N VAL A 435 -14.59 41.36 -15.90
CA VAL A 435 -15.49 40.75 -14.91
C VAL A 435 -16.93 41.16 -15.21
N GLY A 436 -17.86 40.19 -15.17
CA GLY A 436 -19.25 40.39 -15.58
C GLY A 436 -19.55 40.04 -17.05
N TYR A 437 -18.53 39.73 -17.86
CA TYR A 437 -18.66 39.45 -19.29
C TYR A 437 -17.96 38.15 -19.74
N TRP A 438 -18.50 37.50 -20.78
CA TRP A 438 -17.92 36.35 -21.46
C TRP A 438 -17.64 36.65 -22.93
N CYS A 439 -16.71 35.92 -23.55
CA CYS A 439 -16.40 36.09 -24.96
C CYS A 439 -17.28 35.19 -25.84
N ASN A 440 -18.17 35.80 -26.62
CA ASN A 440 -19.14 35.08 -27.43
C ASN A 440 -18.52 34.40 -28.67
N SER A 441 -19.31 33.59 -29.39
CA SER A 441 -18.86 32.88 -30.60
C SER A 441 -18.48 33.82 -31.76
N THR A 442 -18.85 35.09 -31.69
CA THR A 442 -18.47 36.16 -32.63
C THR A 442 -17.26 36.97 -32.17
N SER A 443 -16.56 36.53 -31.11
CA SER A 443 -15.40 37.22 -30.54
C SER A 443 -15.71 38.61 -29.98
N LEU A 444 -16.88 38.76 -29.36
CA LEU A 444 -17.31 39.98 -28.65
C LEU A 444 -17.63 39.68 -27.19
N CYS A 445 -17.28 40.60 -26.30
CA CYS A 445 -17.64 40.49 -24.89
C CYS A 445 -19.12 40.80 -24.68
N GLU A 446 -19.85 39.86 -24.07
CA GLU A 446 -21.25 40.00 -23.72
C GLU A 446 -21.47 39.78 -22.22
N PRO A 447 -22.52 40.36 -21.61
CA PRO A 447 -22.81 40.15 -20.20
C PRO A 447 -23.07 38.68 -19.89
N PHE A 448 -22.66 38.19 -18.72
CA PHE A 448 -23.06 36.87 -18.26
C PHE A 448 -24.58 36.76 -18.13
N VAL A 449 -25.09 35.57 -18.39
CA VAL A 449 -26.47 35.19 -18.14
C VAL A 449 -26.61 34.86 -16.66
N THR A 450 -27.27 35.72 -15.90
CA THR A 450 -27.53 35.47 -14.48
C THR A 450 -28.66 34.46 -14.27
N THR A 451 -29.69 34.54 -15.11
CA THR A 451 -30.85 33.65 -15.17
C THR A 451 -31.38 33.68 -16.60
N GLY A 452 -31.41 32.54 -17.28
CA GLY A 452 -31.84 32.48 -18.69
C GLY A 452 -31.16 31.39 -19.49
N GLU A 453 -31.36 31.42 -20.80
CA GLU A 453 -30.87 30.39 -21.71
C GLU A 453 -29.33 30.37 -21.78
N CYS A 454 -28.77 29.16 -21.77
CA CYS A 454 -27.34 28.93 -21.97
C CYS A 454 -27.09 27.72 -22.87
N SER A 455 -25.94 27.68 -23.51
CA SER A 455 -25.41 26.53 -24.24
C SER A 455 -24.19 25.91 -23.57
N ALA A 456 -23.55 26.65 -22.67
CA ALA A 456 -22.39 26.21 -21.91
C ALA A 456 -22.30 26.99 -20.61
N ASP A 457 -21.64 26.36 -19.65
CA ASP A 457 -21.23 26.94 -18.37
C ASP A 457 -20.61 28.33 -18.55
N THR A 458 -19.74 28.52 -19.54
CA THR A 458 -19.04 29.79 -19.84
C THR A 458 -19.91 31.02 -20.04
N GLN A 459 -21.22 30.85 -20.24
CA GLN A 459 -22.18 31.94 -20.40
C GLN A 459 -22.81 32.37 -19.08
N CYS A 460 -22.78 31.52 -18.06
CA CYS A 460 -23.34 31.78 -16.75
C CYS A 460 -22.40 32.67 -15.92
N ASN A 461 -22.92 33.31 -14.87
CA ASN A 461 -22.07 34.04 -13.92
C ASN A 461 -21.25 33.08 -13.04
N THR A 462 -20.26 33.60 -12.30
CA THR A 462 -19.32 32.83 -11.44
C THR A 462 -19.98 31.85 -10.47
N TYR A 463 -21.25 32.04 -10.13
CA TYR A 463 -21.97 31.25 -9.14
C TYR A 463 -23.08 30.39 -9.75
N SER A 464 -23.12 30.26 -11.08
CA SER A 464 -24.15 29.53 -11.80
C SER A 464 -23.55 28.53 -12.78
N VAL A 465 -24.25 27.43 -12.98
CA VAL A 465 -23.95 26.36 -13.94
C VAL A 465 -25.08 26.20 -14.94
N CYS A 466 -24.76 25.78 -16.16
CA CYS A 466 -25.69 25.61 -17.26
C CYS A 466 -26.36 24.24 -17.18
N VAL A 467 -27.57 24.21 -16.61
CA VAL A 467 -28.37 22.99 -16.44
C VAL A 467 -29.51 22.99 -17.43
N ASN A 468 -29.51 22.02 -18.34
CA ASN A 468 -30.56 21.85 -19.36
C ASN A 468 -30.88 23.17 -20.09
N HIS A 469 -29.84 23.81 -20.61
CA HIS A 469 -29.91 25.10 -21.29
C HIS A 469 -30.37 26.27 -20.44
N THR A 470 -30.31 26.20 -19.10
CA THR A 470 -30.62 27.34 -18.23
C THR A 470 -29.51 27.57 -17.21
N CYS A 471 -29.06 28.82 -17.05
CA CYS A 471 -28.14 29.17 -15.96
C CYS A 471 -28.86 29.10 -14.62
N VAL A 472 -28.38 28.21 -13.75
CA VAL A 472 -28.93 27.93 -12.42
C VAL A 472 -27.84 28.16 -11.38
N GLU A 473 -28.17 28.88 -10.31
CA GLU A 473 -27.22 29.11 -9.21
C GLU A 473 -26.77 27.78 -8.60
N MET A 474 -25.48 27.63 -8.33
CA MET A 474 -24.94 26.45 -7.67
C MET A 474 -25.58 26.28 -6.29
N PHE A 475 -25.85 25.04 -5.94
CA PHE A 475 -26.46 24.58 -4.70
C PHE A 475 -27.81 25.24 -4.39
N SER A 476 -28.62 25.52 -5.42
CA SER A 476 -29.90 26.24 -5.30
C SER A 476 -31.13 25.40 -5.60
N LEU A 477 -31.02 24.29 -6.34
CA LEU A 477 -32.17 23.49 -6.71
C LEU A 477 -32.66 22.60 -5.57
N ASP A 478 -33.98 22.60 -5.35
CA ASP A 478 -34.66 21.73 -4.40
C ASP A 478 -34.75 20.27 -4.89
N LEU A 479 -35.07 19.35 -3.97
CA LEU A 479 -35.25 17.93 -4.27
C LEU A 479 -36.31 17.73 -5.36
N GLY A 480 -36.04 16.81 -6.29
CA GLY A 480 -36.91 16.47 -7.42
C GLY A 480 -36.72 17.35 -8.66
N MET A 481 -35.99 18.46 -8.57
CA MET A 481 -35.66 19.32 -9.71
C MET A 481 -34.62 18.68 -10.63
N THR A 482 -34.72 18.95 -11.93
CA THR A 482 -33.78 18.44 -12.94
C THR A 482 -32.39 19.05 -12.74
N THR A 483 -31.35 18.23 -12.88
CA THR A 483 -29.94 18.61 -12.71
C THR A 483 -29.06 17.90 -13.74
N VAL A 484 -27.75 18.13 -13.67
CA VAL A 484 -26.70 17.39 -14.36
C VAL A 484 -25.78 16.77 -13.29
N ILE A 485 -25.40 15.52 -13.47
CA ILE A 485 -24.45 14.82 -12.60
C ILE A 485 -23.07 14.96 -13.25
N GLU A 486 -22.11 15.56 -12.55
CA GLU A 486 -20.75 15.77 -13.06
C GLU A 486 -19.89 14.51 -12.97
N THR A 487 -20.16 13.67 -11.97
CA THR A 487 -19.50 12.37 -11.86
C THR A 487 -20.06 11.40 -12.88
N LYS A 488 -19.17 10.68 -13.60
CA LYS A 488 -19.58 9.63 -14.53
C LYS A 488 -20.38 8.53 -13.79
N GLY A 489 -21.66 8.39 -14.11
CA GLY A 489 -22.50 7.33 -13.56
C GLY A 489 -23.99 7.69 -13.47
N ASN A 490 -24.76 6.84 -12.79
CA ASN A 490 -26.19 7.03 -12.58
C ASN A 490 -26.51 7.92 -11.36
N TYR A 491 -25.51 8.34 -10.59
CA TYR A 491 -25.65 9.21 -9.43
C TYR A 491 -24.30 9.83 -9.06
N GLY A 492 -24.33 10.89 -8.27
CA GLY A 492 -23.16 11.49 -7.66
C GLY A 492 -23.24 13.00 -7.58
N TYR A 493 -22.09 13.67 -7.67
CA TYR A 493 -21.98 15.10 -7.46
C TYR A 493 -22.79 15.88 -8.50
N ALA A 494 -23.63 16.79 -8.00
CA ALA A 494 -24.50 17.64 -8.81
C ALA A 494 -24.48 19.06 -8.21
N PRO A 495 -23.61 19.96 -8.70
CA PRO A 495 -23.40 21.26 -8.06
C PRO A 495 -24.59 22.19 -8.16
N SER A 496 -25.59 21.94 -8.99
CA SER A 496 -26.81 22.76 -9.01
C SER A 496 -27.79 22.41 -7.88
N CYS A 497 -27.67 21.22 -7.27
CA CYS A 497 -28.58 20.76 -6.22
C CYS A 497 -28.19 21.28 -4.84
N LYS A 498 -29.15 21.72 -4.01
CA LYS A 498 -28.89 22.13 -2.60
C LYS A 498 -28.16 21.07 -1.78
N SER A 499 -28.40 19.80 -2.07
CA SER A 499 -27.75 18.65 -1.43
C SER A 499 -26.36 18.33 -2.00
N GLY A 500 -25.98 18.93 -3.14
CA GLY A 500 -24.80 18.54 -3.91
C GLY A 500 -24.92 17.17 -4.61
N PHE A 501 -26.11 16.54 -4.61
CA PHE A 501 -26.29 15.16 -5.08
C PHE A 501 -27.47 15.00 -6.02
N GLY A 502 -27.25 14.29 -7.12
CA GLY A 502 -28.25 13.93 -8.12
C GLY A 502 -28.26 12.44 -8.45
N VAL A 503 -29.43 11.93 -8.88
CA VAL A 503 -29.62 10.55 -9.34
C VAL A 503 -30.36 10.55 -10.67
N LEU A 504 -29.91 9.70 -11.60
CA LEU A 504 -30.53 9.47 -12.89
C LEU A 504 -31.86 8.71 -12.73
N SER A 505 -32.95 9.30 -13.22
CA SER A 505 -34.29 8.72 -13.20
C SER A 505 -34.81 8.66 -14.63
N GLY A 506 -34.64 7.51 -15.29
CA GLY A 506 -34.78 7.40 -16.75
C GLY A 506 -33.60 8.09 -17.44
N ASP A 507 -33.87 9.03 -18.35
CA ASP A 507 -32.84 9.81 -19.06
C ASP A 507 -32.56 11.18 -18.41
N VAL A 508 -33.19 11.47 -17.26
CA VAL A 508 -33.11 12.78 -16.61
C VAL A 508 -32.56 12.64 -15.19
N ALA A 509 -31.50 13.37 -14.88
CA ALA A 509 -30.99 13.45 -13.52
C ALA A 509 -31.82 14.41 -12.66
N LYS A 510 -32.10 14.03 -11.41
CA LYS A 510 -32.86 14.83 -10.45
C LYS A 510 -32.12 14.98 -9.14
N CYS A 511 -32.24 16.16 -8.52
CA CYS A 511 -31.74 16.41 -7.18
C CYS A 511 -32.43 15.50 -6.16
N THR A 512 -31.66 14.93 -5.25
CA THR A 512 -32.16 14.03 -4.21
C THR A 512 -31.34 14.15 -2.93
N THR A 513 -31.78 13.51 -1.85
CA THR A 513 -31.08 13.53 -0.57
C THR A 513 -29.70 12.91 -0.74
N ALA A 514 -28.67 13.63 -0.29
CA ALA A 514 -27.30 13.17 -0.42
C ALA A 514 -27.02 11.98 0.51
N PRO A 515 -26.37 10.90 0.03
CA PRO A 515 -25.97 9.76 0.85
C PRO A 515 -24.90 10.16 1.86
N VAL A 516 -24.84 9.42 2.97
CA VAL A 516 -23.83 9.62 4.03
C VAL A 516 -23.10 8.33 4.34
N SER A 517 -21.85 8.44 4.77
CA SER A 517 -21.05 7.31 5.22
C SER A 517 -21.70 6.62 6.44
N PRO A 518 -21.71 5.27 6.52
CA PRO A 518 -22.24 4.56 7.69
C PRO A 518 -21.58 5.02 8.99
N GLN A 519 -22.39 5.31 10.00
CA GLN A 519 -21.93 5.70 11.34
C GLN A 519 -20.97 6.91 11.34
N ASN A 520 -21.06 7.80 10.33
CA ASN A 520 -20.15 8.93 10.11
C ASN A 520 -18.66 8.53 10.01
N LYS A 521 -18.35 7.29 9.61
CA LYS A 521 -16.99 6.79 9.43
C LYS A 521 -16.45 7.14 8.04
N VAL A 522 -16.23 8.43 7.81
CA VAL A 522 -15.60 8.94 6.58
C VAL A 522 -14.16 8.43 6.48
N GLY A 523 -13.73 7.97 5.30
CA GLY A 523 -12.35 7.52 5.07
C GLY A 523 -12.00 6.20 5.78
N SER A 524 -13.00 5.36 6.07
CA SER A 524 -12.82 4.02 6.64
C SER A 524 -11.95 3.16 5.73
N LEU A 525 -11.16 2.26 6.33
CA LEU A 525 -10.31 1.35 5.56
C LEU A 525 -11.19 0.37 4.78
N CYS A 526 -10.81 0.13 3.52
CA CYS A 526 -11.42 -0.86 2.66
C CYS A 526 -10.36 -1.57 1.82
N GLN A 527 -10.74 -2.71 1.24
CA GLN A 527 -9.92 -3.36 0.24
C GLN A 527 -10.08 -2.60 -1.07
N SER A 528 -8.96 -2.24 -1.71
CA SER A 528 -8.97 -1.54 -3.01
C SER A 528 -9.91 -2.22 -4.01
N GLY A 529 -10.69 -1.46 -4.76
CA GLY A 529 -11.69 -2.00 -5.68
C GLY A 529 -12.99 -2.53 -5.06
N SER A 530 -13.06 -2.76 -3.73
CA SER A 530 -14.32 -3.12 -3.07
C SER A 530 -15.32 -1.97 -3.12
N LEU A 531 -16.62 -2.27 -2.97
CA LEU A 531 -17.66 -1.25 -2.87
C LEU A 531 -17.81 -0.78 -1.42
N CYS A 532 -17.75 0.53 -1.24
CA CYS A 532 -18.11 1.22 -0.01
C CYS A 532 -19.56 1.64 -0.11
N MET A 533 -20.41 1.10 0.77
CA MET A 533 -21.83 1.40 0.80
C MET A 533 -22.12 2.63 1.67
N ASP A 534 -23.14 3.39 1.30
CA ASP A 534 -23.69 4.45 2.15
C ASP A 534 -24.46 3.85 3.35
N SER A 535 -24.91 4.70 4.28
CA SER A 535 -25.64 4.26 5.48
C SER A 535 -26.95 3.51 5.20
N THR A 536 -27.50 3.64 4.00
CA THR A 536 -28.75 2.99 3.59
C THR A 536 -28.54 1.73 2.74
N ASN A 537 -27.29 1.41 2.38
CA ASN A 537 -26.92 0.40 1.39
C ASN A 537 -27.59 0.58 0.02
N THR A 538 -27.93 1.82 -0.35
CA THR A 538 -28.56 2.15 -1.64
C THR A 538 -27.51 2.58 -2.66
N TYR A 539 -26.51 3.35 -2.22
CA TYR A 539 -25.49 3.93 -3.08
C TYR A 539 -24.13 3.38 -2.69
N SER A 540 -23.22 3.36 -3.66
CA SER A 540 -21.88 2.84 -3.43
C SER A 540 -20.82 3.68 -4.14
N LYS A 541 -19.64 3.75 -3.54
CA LYS A 541 -18.45 4.27 -4.21
C LYS A 541 -17.38 3.19 -4.20
N LYS A 542 -16.52 3.17 -5.22
CA LYS A 542 -15.37 2.25 -5.23
C LYS A 542 -14.36 2.70 -4.19
N CYS A 543 -13.79 1.76 -3.47
CA CYS A 543 -12.62 1.99 -2.62
C CYS A 543 -11.49 2.61 -3.45
N VAL A 544 -10.87 3.68 -2.94
CA VAL A 544 -9.78 4.40 -3.61
C VAL A 544 -8.50 4.32 -2.79
N CYS A 545 -7.35 4.38 -3.45
CA CYS A 545 -6.06 4.28 -2.78
C CYS A 545 -5.61 5.63 -2.22
N GLY A 546 -5.21 5.62 -0.95
CA GLY A 546 -4.40 6.68 -0.36
C GLY A 546 -2.94 6.55 -0.75
N TYR A 547 -2.16 7.60 -0.50
CA TYR A 547 -0.71 7.56 -0.69
C TYR A 547 0.01 6.77 0.42
N ASP A 548 -0.68 6.51 1.53
CA ASP A 548 -0.24 5.64 2.63
C ASP A 548 -0.30 4.13 2.31
N GLY A 549 -0.52 3.76 1.04
CA GLY A 549 -0.64 2.37 0.61
C GLY A 549 -1.94 1.67 1.02
N LYS A 550 -2.91 2.40 1.60
CA LYS A 550 -4.17 1.83 2.10
C LYS A 550 -5.36 2.23 1.24
N GLY A 551 -6.26 1.27 1.02
CA GLY A 551 -7.58 1.53 0.44
C GLY A 551 -8.50 2.23 1.45
N ARG A 552 -9.20 3.27 1.03
CA ARG A 552 -10.14 4.04 1.86
C ARG A 552 -11.44 4.30 1.13
N CYS A 553 -12.53 4.24 1.88
CA CYS A 553 -13.83 4.57 1.35
C CYS A 553 -13.89 6.07 1.05
N PRO A 554 -14.21 6.47 -0.19
CA PRO A 554 -14.41 7.88 -0.52
C PRO A 554 -15.51 8.48 0.35
N THR A 555 -15.50 9.79 0.44
CA THR A 555 -16.58 10.53 1.11
C THR A 555 -17.83 10.51 0.23
N PHE A 556 -19.01 10.44 0.84
CA PHE A 556 -20.29 10.64 0.16
C PHE A 556 -20.69 12.11 0.19
N GLU A 557 -21.58 12.51 -0.71
CA GLU A 557 -21.99 13.90 -0.91
C GLU A 557 -22.65 14.52 0.33
N GLY A 558 -23.29 13.71 1.17
CA GLY A 558 -23.90 14.15 2.42
C GLY A 558 -22.92 14.17 3.61
N ASP A 559 -21.67 13.72 3.41
CA ASP A 559 -20.67 13.76 4.47
C ASP A 559 -20.25 15.20 4.78
N VAL A 560 -19.68 15.39 5.99
CA VAL A 560 -19.35 16.70 6.56
C VAL A 560 -18.50 17.58 5.63
N TRP A 561 -17.63 17.00 4.81
CA TRP A 561 -16.73 17.74 3.94
C TRP A 561 -17.50 18.48 2.85
N LEU A 562 -18.32 17.80 2.03
CA LEU A 562 -19.06 18.50 0.98
C LEU A 562 -20.12 19.44 1.55
N VAL A 563 -20.81 19.04 2.63
CA VAL A 563 -21.77 19.92 3.31
C VAL A 563 -21.11 21.23 3.77
N ASN A 564 -19.91 21.15 4.35
CA ASN A 564 -19.15 22.34 4.72
C ASN A 564 -18.67 23.14 3.51
N ALA A 565 -18.26 22.48 2.42
CA ALA A 565 -17.90 23.16 1.18
C ALA A 565 -19.09 23.99 0.67
N ILE A 566 -20.27 23.39 0.54
CA ILE A 566 -21.52 24.05 0.11
C ILE A 566 -21.84 25.26 1.01
N ASN A 567 -21.73 25.10 2.34
CA ASN A 567 -21.97 26.19 3.28
C ASN A 567 -20.99 27.36 3.09
N ASN A 568 -19.71 27.08 2.88
CA ASN A 568 -18.70 28.11 2.65
C ASN A 568 -18.89 28.78 1.29
N PHE A 569 -19.23 28.02 0.24
CA PHE A 569 -19.60 28.56 -1.06
C PHE A 569 -20.77 29.54 -0.95
N ASN A 570 -21.84 29.16 -0.25
CA ASN A 570 -23.00 30.02 0.00
C ASN A 570 -22.67 31.28 0.81
N ASN A 571 -21.58 31.28 1.59
CA ASN A 571 -21.11 32.50 2.26
C ASN A 571 -20.29 33.40 1.33
N ILE A 572 -19.58 32.82 0.36
CA ILE A 572 -18.90 33.55 -0.70
C ILE A 572 -19.92 34.22 -1.61
N THR A 573 -20.97 33.52 -2.07
CA THR A 573 -21.98 34.09 -2.97
C THR A 573 -22.69 35.32 -2.36
N LYS A 574 -22.94 35.31 -1.04
CA LYS A 574 -23.50 36.47 -0.31
C LYS A 574 -22.62 37.72 -0.37
N SER A 575 -21.32 37.57 -0.57
CA SER A 575 -20.38 38.70 -0.69
C SER A 575 -20.42 39.39 -2.06
N LYS A 576 -21.05 38.75 -3.06
CA LYS A 576 -21.20 39.25 -4.44
C LYS A 576 -19.86 39.62 -5.10
N VAL A 577 -18.80 38.88 -4.79
CA VAL A 577 -17.47 39.08 -5.40
C VAL A 577 -17.48 38.47 -6.81
N GLU A 578 -17.59 39.33 -7.82
CA GLU A 578 -17.55 38.87 -9.20
C GLU A 578 -16.10 38.48 -9.60
N CYS A 579 -15.94 37.26 -10.10
CA CYS A 579 -14.69 36.73 -10.66
C CYS A 579 -14.85 36.48 -12.15
N TYR A 580 -13.73 36.31 -12.85
CA TYR A 580 -13.79 35.81 -14.21
C TYR A 580 -14.31 34.38 -14.24
N TYR A 581 -15.28 34.10 -15.13
CA TYR A 581 -15.97 32.82 -15.15
C TYR A 581 -15.08 31.66 -15.60
N ALA A 582 -14.23 31.84 -16.63
CA ALA A 582 -13.49 30.71 -17.19
C ALA A 582 -12.51 30.05 -16.21
N THR A 583 -12.11 30.80 -15.17
CA THR A 583 -11.30 30.33 -14.04
C THR A 583 -12.11 29.94 -12.81
N GLY A 584 -13.43 30.19 -12.83
CA GLY A 584 -14.31 30.15 -11.68
C GLY A 584 -13.80 30.97 -10.49
N LEU A 585 -14.13 30.50 -9.29
CA LEU A 585 -13.66 31.07 -8.03
C LEU A 585 -12.17 30.75 -7.84
N SER A 586 -11.33 31.78 -7.83
CA SER A 586 -9.90 31.68 -7.53
C SER A 586 -9.49 32.42 -6.26
N SER A 587 -8.44 31.96 -5.59
CA SER A 587 -7.87 32.66 -4.43
C SER A 587 -7.45 34.08 -4.77
N LEU A 588 -6.92 34.29 -5.99
CA LEU A 588 -6.50 35.59 -6.50
C LEU A 588 -7.68 36.54 -6.73
N CYS A 589 -8.83 36.03 -7.15
CA CYS A 589 -10.04 36.84 -7.31
C CYS A 589 -10.55 37.37 -5.97
N VAL A 590 -10.55 36.54 -4.93
CA VAL A 590 -11.14 36.88 -3.63
C VAL A 590 -10.15 37.49 -2.64
N MET A 591 -8.86 37.56 -3.01
CA MET A 591 -7.76 37.98 -2.13
C MET A 591 -7.95 39.37 -1.50
N PHE A 592 -8.73 40.24 -2.14
CA PHE A 592 -8.99 41.61 -1.66
C PHE A 592 -9.89 41.68 -0.43
N ASN A 593 -10.57 40.60 -0.07
CA ASN A 593 -11.44 40.54 1.09
C ASN A 593 -11.05 39.32 1.93
N GLU A 594 -10.42 39.57 3.07
CA GLU A 594 -9.90 38.53 3.96
C GLU A 594 -10.98 37.53 4.42
N THR A 595 -12.20 38.01 4.68
CA THR A 595 -13.34 37.15 5.05
C THR A 595 -13.74 36.24 3.90
N VAL A 596 -13.80 36.77 2.67
CA VAL A 596 -14.14 35.97 1.49
C VAL A 596 -13.02 35.01 1.13
N LEU A 597 -11.75 35.44 1.24
CA LEU A 597 -10.58 34.59 1.06
C LEU A 597 -10.55 33.44 2.08
N THR A 598 -10.90 33.70 3.34
CA THR A 598 -11.00 32.67 4.38
C THR A 598 -12.10 31.67 4.07
N ASN A 599 -13.30 32.15 3.68
CA ASN A 599 -14.39 31.27 3.23
C ASN A 599 -14.00 30.48 1.98
N TYR A 600 -13.24 31.08 1.06
CA TYR A 600 -12.72 30.40 -0.12
C TYR A 600 -11.76 29.26 0.25
N TYR A 601 -10.80 29.49 1.14
CA TYR A 601 -9.91 28.41 1.57
C TYR A 601 -10.64 27.33 2.37
N HIS A 602 -11.66 27.69 3.17
CA HIS A 602 -12.54 26.69 3.75
C HIS A 602 -13.33 25.92 2.69
N PHE A 603 -13.89 26.57 1.67
CA PHE A 603 -14.57 25.92 0.56
C PHE A 603 -13.63 24.95 -0.16
N TYR A 604 -12.48 25.45 -0.62
CA TYR A 604 -11.45 24.68 -1.34
C TYR A 604 -10.99 23.46 -0.54
N THR A 605 -10.54 23.66 0.70
CA THR A 605 -10.04 22.54 1.52
C THR A 605 -11.11 21.49 1.84
N ASN A 606 -12.37 21.90 2.05
CA ASN A 606 -13.47 20.96 2.28
C ASN A 606 -13.85 20.22 0.98
N LEU A 607 -13.86 20.89 -0.17
CA LEU A 607 -14.13 20.28 -1.47
C LEU A 607 -13.03 19.28 -1.85
N THR A 608 -11.76 19.65 -1.72
CA THR A 608 -10.63 18.73 -1.96
C THR A 608 -10.64 17.55 -0.99
N GLN A 609 -11.06 17.74 0.27
CA GLN A 609 -11.26 16.62 1.20
C GLN A 609 -12.41 15.70 0.76
N TYR A 610 -13.50 16.24 0.23
CA TYR A 610 -14.57 15.43 -0.33
C TYR A 610 -14.07 14.57 -1.51
N GLU A 611 -13.33 15.18 -2.44
CA GLU A 611 -12.84 14.52 -3.66
C GLU A 611 -11.68 13.54 -3.38
N ASN A 612 -10.73 13.94 -2.54
CA ASN A 612 -9.40 13.31 -2.42
C ASN A 612 -9.07 12.85 -1.00
N SER A 613 -10.07 12.63 -0.13
CA SER A 613 -9.85 12.25 1.29
C SER A 613 -8.82 11.13 1.48
N ALA A 614 -8.83 10.11 0.63
CA ALA A 614 -7.89 9.00 0.71
C ALA A 614 -6.45 9.43 0.47
N SER A 615 -6.21 10.20 -0.59
CA SER A 615 -4.90 10.72 -0.98
C SER A 615 -4.40 11.83 -0.05
N LEU A 616 -5.22 12.33 0.86
CA LEU A 616 -4.86 13.33 1.87
C LEU A 616 -4.61 12.72 3.27
N ALA A 617 -4.95 11.46 3.46
CA ALA A 617 -4.90 10.81 4.77
C ALA A 617 -3.48 10.33 5.12
N ASN A 618 -2.98 10.78 6.28
CA ASN A 618 -1.74 10.28 6.91
C ASN A 618 -0.47 10.34 6.02
N ASN A 619 -0.37 11.36 5.18
CA ASN A 619 0.82 11.53 4.33
C ASN A 619 1.99 12.16 5.08
N ASP A 620 3.19 11.74 4.71
CA ASP A 620 4.43 12.38 5.14
C ASP A 620 4.68 13.70 4.44
N TYR A 621 5.56 14.52 5.02
CA TYR A 621 5.83 15.87 4.53
C TYR A 621 6.27 15.92 3.06
N CYS A 622 7.12 14.98 2.61
CA CYS A 622 7.56 14.96 1.22
C CYS A 622 6.39 14.70 0.26
N ILE A 623 5.49 13.77 0.62
CA ILE A 623 4.32 13.40 -0.18
C ILE A 623 3.34 14.57 -0.25
N LYS A 624 3.11 15.25 0.89
CA LYS A 624 2.31 16.48 0.96
C LYS A 624 2.86 17.55 0.00
N THR A 625 4.17 17.72 -0.02
CA THR A 625 4.85 18.75 -0.83
C THR A 625 4.86 18.42 -2.32
N VAL A 626 4.90 17.14 -2.71
CA VAL A 626 4.98 16.75 -4.11
C VAL A 626 3.60 16.55 -4.76
N TYR A 627 2.65 15.93 -4.05
CA TYR A 627 1.36 15.56 -4.65
C TYR A 627 0.19 16.49 -4.28
N ASN A 628 0.25 17.17 -3.12
CA ASN A 628 -0.89 17.90 -2.57
C ASN A 628 -0.52 19.30 -2.04
N GLN A 629 0.50 19.94 -2.59
CA GLN A 629 1.09 21.16 -2.01
C GLN A 629 0.06 22.29 -1.84
N GLU A 630 -0.80 22.49 -2.84
CA GLU A 630 -1.82 23.53 -2.85
C GLU A 630 -2.84 23.32 -1.72
N TYR A 631 -3.29 22.08 -1.53
CA TYR A 631 -4.18 21.69 -0.44
C TYR A 631 -3.58 22.07 0.93
N TRP A 632 -2.34 21.64 1.20
CA TRP A 632 -1.71 21.88 2.50
C TRP A 632 -1.41 23.37 2.73
N THR A 633 -1.08 24.12 1.67
CA THR A 633 -0.92 25.57 1.74
C THR A 633 -2.24 26.25 2.16
N ALA A 634 -3.35 25.90 1.52
CA ALA A 634 -4.67 26.41 1.89
C ALA A 634 -5.10 25.98 3.29
N TYR A 635 -4.81 24.72 3.67
CA TYR A 635 -5.12 24.18 4.99
C TYR A 635 -4.38 24.91 6.11
N ASP A 636 -3.09 25.20 5.91
CA ASP A 636 -2.26 25.94 6.87
C ASP A 636 -2.71 27.39 7.03
N TYR A 637 -3.21 28.02 5.96
CA TYR A 637 -3.79 29.37 6.02
C TYR A 637 -4.98 29.44 7.00
N ILE A 638 -5.92 28.49 6.91
CA ILE A 638 -7.09 28.44 7.79
C ILE A 638 -6.81 27.80 9.16
N ASN A 639 -5.67 27.11 9.33
CA ASN A 639 -5.24 26.47 10.58
C ASN A 639 -3.83 26.90 11.05
N PRO A 640 -3.58 28.18 11.33
CA PRO A 640 -2.22 28.70 11.60
C PRO A 640 -1.56 28.12 12.87
N LYS A 641 -2.32 27.47 13.76
CA LYS A 641 -1.80 26.78 14.96
C LYS A 641 -1.32 25.35 14.69
N LYS A 642 -1.64 24.78 13.52
CA LYS A 642 -1.27 23.42 13.12
C LYS A 642 -0.21 23.42 12.01
N LYS A 643 0.63 24.47 11.92
CA LYS A 643 1.69 24.55 10.92
C LYS A 643 2.48 23.25 10.93
N HIS A 644 2.38 22.50 9.85
CA HIS A 644 3.27 21.38 9.59
C HIS A 644 4.68 21.97 9.44
N ASP A 645 5.70 21.35 10.05
CA ASP A 645 7.09 21.84 10.16
C ASP A 645 7.64 22.36 8.82
N SER A 646 7.40 23.64 8.57
CA SER A 646 7.69 24.36 7.34
C SER A 646 8.55 25.55 7.70
N SER A 647 9.73 25.27 8.26
CA SER A 647 10.80 26.24 8.46
C SER A 647 11.33 26.85 7.14
N GLY A 648 10.78 26.47 5.97
CA GLY A 648 11.05 27.06 4.66
C GLY A 648 9.93 27.94 4.05
N PHE A 649 8.71 27.94 4.57
CA PHE A 649 7.60 28.73 4.00
C PHE A 649 7.56 30.15 4.60
N ALA A 650 8.69 30.86 4.51
CA ALA A 650 8.72 32.29 4.77
C ALA A 650 8.16 33.02 3.54
N LEU A 651 6.91 33.50 3.66
CA LEU A 651 6.38 34.70 3.02
C LEU A 651 6.76 34.89 1.54
N GLY A 652 6.12 34.09 0.69
CA GLY A 652 6.10 34.27 -0.75
C GLY A 652 4.67 34.29 -1.29
N PHE A 653 3.80 35.17 -0.78
CA PHE A 653 2.47 35.44 -1.36
C PHE A 653 2.51 35.86 -2.85
N ALA A 654 3.70 36.02 -3.43
CA ALA A 654 3.90 36.34 -4.84
C ALA A 654 3.99 35.12 -5.78
N ALA A 655 4.18 33.89 -5.29
CA ALA A 655 4.47 32.73 -6.13
C ALA A 655 3.37 31.65 -6.21
N LEU A 656 2.35 31.68 -5.35
CA LEU A 656 1.23 30.72 -5.38
C LEU A 656 -0.01 31.44 -5.92
N ALA A 657 -0.09 31.50 -7.23
CA ALA A 657 -1.11 32.23 -7.98
C ALA A 657 -1.63 31.35 -9.12
N LEU A 658 -2.12 30.15 -8.79
CA LEU A 658 -2.77 29.23 -9.73
C LEU A 658 -3.73 28.34 -8.92
N ILE A 659 -4.88 28.87 -8.48
CA ILE A 659 -5.99 28.01 -8.07
C ILE A 659 -7.22 28.54 -8.78
N SER A 660 -7.52 27.99 -9.94
CA SER A 660 -8.74 28.24 -10.68
C SER A 660 -9.55 26.94 -10.74
N PHE A 661 -10.77 26.96 -10.21
CA PHE A 661 -11.73 25.87 -10.40
C PHE A 661 -12.54 26.17 -11.65
N SER A 662 -12.28 25.44 -12.73
CA SER A 662 -13.23 25.33 -13.84
C SER A 662 -14.16 24.16 -13.50
N PHE A 663 -15.43 24.45 -13.22
CA PHE A 663 -16.50 23.44 -13.16
C PHE A 663 -16.87 23.00 -14.57
#